data_AF-A0A317CQH7-F1
#
_entry.id   AF-A0A317CQH7-F1
#
_cell.length_a   1.000
_cell.length_b   1.000
_cell.length_c   1.000
_cell.angle_alpha   90.00
_cell.angle_beta   90.00
_cell.angle_gamma   90.00
#
_symmetry.space_group_name_H-M   'P 1'
#
loop_
_entity.id
_entity.type
_entity.pdbx_description
1 polymer ?
#
loop_
_entity_poly.entity_id
_entity_poly.type
_entity_poly.pdbx_seq_one_letter_code
_entity_poly.pdbx_strand_id
1 'polypeptide(L)'
;MNKNNTNLLSVGKIAQCVTFISLLAGASVAQASEEDDSIKYVVTLGNPTNADTNADVVSFYFDIPEPVFNVDVMDFQLFNGSDGAYIDSVSLIDSDINRYELKVVTGGTGTSLASYMRNNGTLKDSAGEDAVVTFSGALPTYIIDKTAPDAPVVTDPIYNFDQNPVIKGTAEAGSLLTVSNSAGSQTCSVTVPESGEWQCSTSPELPYGEITLTATTVDKAGNVSEATHHKVLVMTIGGDEDGDSISNEDEVNITGTSPVLADTDGDGVDDPTEIGGDINNPDNTTGDAIIDALNPNNDSDGDGLSNQDEIEFGSNPLDADSDDDGLTDGVEHDLGLNPNSSDSDADGIADSNEDHDGDGLANAMEVELGMNPNDSDSDDDGVLDSHEDTDGDGLSNSLENTLGTDPALVDSDGDGVLDGDEDSDFDGISNILEINAGLNPAQEDSDSDGILDGQEDTDGDGLDNQTEIELSLDISKPDSDGDGVNDGQEDTDDDGLSNALENILGTNPLLADSDSDGVEDGQEDSDGDGLTNAQEVSLGLNPADDDSDDNGVLDGDEDNDQDGLPNLLELSMGLDPTKEDTDGDGVLDNDEDTDGDGLSNELEVTLGLNPNLSDSDDDGVLDGDEDSDSDGINNIDEVDAGLDPSQADSDDDGVPDGQEDTDGDGLNNQTEIALGLDINNADSDDDGVSDALEDNDGDGINNETEVANGTDPASADSDGDGIPDNEEDSDGDGIPDLVEIANGTDPNNADSDGDGIADGDEDTDGDGISDKDEIALGTDPASEDSDGDGVLDIDEDSDSDGLSNGVEYSLGLDPTNPDSDGNGILDGDEDADGDNLPNALEIQIGTDPTDNDTDNNGILDGEEDLDGDGLSNQVEVKLNLDPTNQDTDGDGVLDALEDSDEDGLSNIEEIRLGLDPSNQDTDGDGNIDSVDLDWDNDGIKNADEMPNDMLIDEDGDGIPVYLDDNDQVASILDDDEKVHMHYDHDRDGILNSLDPDDDNDGIQTIVESGDIDSDADGVPDYLEPNNRDTDGDGVEDYLDSDDDGDGVPTLTEVEELGHLQLADIDGDAIPDYLDGDSTNVAGMTDGTGDSDGNGISDRQECNTGMVCPDLDLDGVADYLDLDDDGDGINDIDEIGDDARNPVDSNGNGIADYREQDASSHPEPEEEVVETSGAVETVIDGGGGSTSPVWLILMAPLLWLRNKALFKNKNNK
;
A
#
# COMPACT_ATOMS: atom_id res chain seq x y z
N MET A 1 -58.30 18.68 -38.44
CA MET A 1 -57.46 19.89 -38.68
C MET A 1 -56.22 19.72 -37.79
N ASN A 2 -54.96 20.05 -38.11
CA ASN A 2 -54.30 20.86 -39.16
C ASN A 2 -53.09 20.04 -39.72
N LYS A 3 -52.79 19.98 -41.03
CA LYS A 3 -51.93 20.93 -41.81
C LYS A 3 -50.47 21.02 -41.31
N ASN A 4 -49.41 20.87 -42.13
CA ASN A 4 -49.26 20.79 -43.61
C ASN A 4 -48.23 19.69 -43.96
N ASN A 5 -48.33 18.85 -44.99
CA ASN A 5 -48.60 19.09 -46.42
C ASN A 5 -47.43 19.75 -47.20
N THR A 6 -46.54 18.96 -47.81
CA THR A 6 -46.41 18.84 -49.30
C THR A 6 -45.19 18.03 -49.76
N ASN A 7 -45.43 16.95 -50.52
CA ASN A 7 -44.83 16.71 -51.85
C ASN A 7 -45.53 15.54 -52.55
N LEU A 8 -45.55 15.52 -53.88
CA LEU A 8 -46.39 14.62 -54.68
C LEU A 8 -45.71 14.23 -56.00
N LEU A 9 -46.03 13.03 -56.50
CA LEU A 9 -45.72 12.48 -57.83
C LEU A 9 -44.28 11.96 -58.07
N SER A 10 -44.13 10.63 -57.99
CA SER A 10 -43.27 9.84 -58.90
C SER A 10 -44.14 9.13 -59.96
N VAL A 11 -43.55 8.45 -60.96
CA VAL A 11 -44.24 8.13 -62.23
C VAL A 11 -44.04 6.69 -62.72
N GLY A 12 -45.15 5.96 -62.94
CA GLY A 12 -45.23 4.69 -63.68
C GLY A 12 -46.51 3.92 -63.32
N LYS A 13 -47.19 3.17 -64.20
CA LYS A 13 -46.92 2.74 -65.61
C LYS A 13 -48.20 2.90 -66.46
N ILE A 14 -48.12 2.74 -67.79
CA ILE A 14 -49.26 2.93 -68.72
C ILE A 14 -49.55 1.68 -69.56
N ALA A 15 -50.83 1.25 -69.59
CA ALA A 15 -51.42 0.37 -70.60
C ALA A 15 -52.97 0.44 -70.59
N GLN A 16 -53.74 0.04 -71.62
CA GLN A 16 -53.67 0.47 -73.05
C GLN A 16 -54.95 0.04 -73.82
N CYS A 17 -55.94 0.93 -74.06
CA CYS A 17 -56.92 0.91 -75.19
C CYS A 17 -58.05 1.98 -75.02
N VAL A 18 -58.77 2.49 -76.05
CA VAL A 18 -58.35 3.25 -77.27
C VAL A 18 -59.58 3.85 -78.01
N THR A 19 -59.62 5.19 -78.21
CA THR A 19 -60.52 5.99 -79.13
C THR A 19 -62.05 5.98 -78.85
N PHE A 20 -62.97 6.75 -79.49
CA PHE A 20 -62.96 7.66 -80.69
C PHE A 20 -63.74 9.00 -80.44
N ILE A 21 -64.29 9.66 -81.48
CA ILE A 21 -64.67 11.11 -81.52
C ILE A 21 -65.99 11.46 -82.26
N SER A 22 -66.61 12.58 -81.81
CA SER A 22 -67.75 13.44 -82.22
C SER A 22 -68.27 13.54 -83.68
N LEU A 23 -69.54 13.99 -83.84
CA LEU A 23 -70.07 14.79 -84.98
C LEU A 23 -71.41 15.51 -84.58
N LEU A 24 -72.24 16.04 -85.51
CA LEU A 24 -72.48 17.50 -85.64
C LEU A 24 -73.97 17.92 -85.85
N ALA A 25 -74.25 19.22 -85.98
CA ALA A 25 -75.58 19.88 -85.98
C ALA A 25 -76.16 20.29 -87.36
N GLY A 26 -77.43 20.74 -87.42
CA GLY A 26 -77.82 21.88 -88.28
C GLY A 26 -79.09 21.80 -89.17
N ALA A 27 -80.08 22.65 -88.86
CA ALA A 27 -81.36 22.92 -89.54
C ALA A 27 -81.39 23.22 -91.07
N SER A 28 -82.58 23.22 -91.69
CA SER A 28 -83.09 24.29 -92.60
C SER A 28 -84.45 23.98 -93.27
N VAL A 29 -85.05 24.97 -93.97
CA VAL A 29 -86.38 24.92 -94.64
C VAL A 29 -86.27 25.39 -96.10
N ALA A 30 -87.01 24.76 -97.03
CA ALA A 30 -87.19 25.27 -98.40
C ALA A 30 -88.52 24.83 -99.06
N GLN A 31 -89.01 25.62 -100.02
CA GLN A 31 -90.13 25.31 -100.92
C GLN A 31 -89.62 24.82 -102.30
N ALA A 32 -90.50 24.18 -103.08
CA ALA A 32 -90.31 23.93 -104.52
C ALA A 32 -91.41 24.63 -105.34
N SER A 33 -91.12 24.93 -106.62
CA SER A 33 -91.94 25.79 -107.49
C SER A 33 -92.72 25.04 -108.58
N GLU A 34 -93.73 25.71 -109.13
CA GLU A 34 -94.57 25.21 -110.23
C GLU A 34 -93.87 25.29 -111.60
N GLU A 35 -93.90 24.21 -112.40
CA GLU A 35 -94.19 24.25 -113.86
C GLU A 35 -94.34 22.82 -114.45
N ASP A 36 -95.51 22.20 -114.25
CA ASP A 36 -96.23 21.34 -115.22
C ASP A 36 -97.68 21.20 -114.71
N ASP A 37 -98.64 20.93 -115.59
CA ASP A 37 -100.09 21.04 -115.30
C ASP A 37 -100.77 19.68 -115.04
N SER A 38 -99.98 18.70 -114.56
CA SER A 38 -100.45 17.41 -114.04
C SER A 38 -100.66 17.48 -112.52
N ILE A 39 -101.79 16.95 -112.06
CA ILE A 39 -102.32 16.87 -110.68
C ILE A 39 -101.23 16.80 -109.58
N LYS A 40 -101.36 17.62 -108.54
CA LYS A 40 -100.40 17.74 -107.42
C LYS A 40 -101.10 17.69 -106.07
N TYR A 41 -100.70 16.76 -105.21
CA TYR A 41 -101.14 16.67 -103.82
C TYR A 41 -100.02 17.09 -102.85
N VAL A 42 -100.40 17.73 -101.74
CA VAL A 42 -99.51 18.26 -100.69
C VAL A 42 -100.00 17.77 -99.32
N VAL A 43 -99.08 17.35 -98.46
CA VAL A 43 -99.33 16.78 -97.12
C VAL A 43 -98.50 17.53 -96.08
N THR A 44 -99.05 17.72 -94.87
CA THR A 44 -98.40 18.36 -93.72
C THR A 44 -98.63 17.51 -92.46
N LEU A 45 -97.64 17.42 -91.57
CA LEU A 45 -97.71 16.69 -90.29
C LEU A 45 -97.71 17.65 -89.09
N GLY A 46 -98.15 17.16 -87.92
CA GLY A 46 -98.20 17.93 -86.66
C GLY A 46 -96.96 17.78 -85.77
N ASN A 47 -96.97 18.51 -84.64
CA ASN A 47 -95.95 18.41 -83.58
C ASN A 47 -96.47 17.56 -82.40
N PRO A 48 -95.63 16.72 -81.77
CA PRO A 48 -95.99 15.90 -80.61
C PRO A 48 -95.91 16.64 -79.26
N THR A 49 -96.28 15.93 -78.20
CA THR A 49 -96.18 16.29 -76.78
C THR A 49 -95.22 15.36 -76.02
N ASN A 50 -94.88 15.66 -74.76
CA ASN A 50 -94.04 14.77 -73.93
C ASN A 50 -94.63 13.37 -73.71
N ALA A 51 -95.97 13.23 -73.73
CA ALA A 51 -96.63 11.93 -73.62
C ALA A 51 -96.55 11.09 -74.92
N ASP A 52 -96.11 11.69 -76.03
CA ASP A 52 -95.86 10.98 -77.28
C ASP A 52 -94.39 10.52 -77.39
N THR A 53 -93.48 11.03 -76.55
CA THR A 53 -92.05 10.63 -76.59
C THR A 53 -91.76 9.30 -75.89
N ASN A 54 -92.57 8.86 -74.93
CA ASN A 54 -92.45 7.54 -74.30
C ASN A 54 -93.50 6.51 -74.77
N ALA A 55 -94.37 6.86 -75.73
CA ALA A 55 -95.43 5.99 -76.22
C ALA A 55 -94.95 4.91 -77.21
N ASP A 56 -95.56 3.72 -77.18
CA ASP A 56 -95.28 2.62 -78.12
C ASP A 56 -95.83 2.82 -79.54
N VAL A 57 -96.92 3.59 -79.69
CA VAL A 57 -97.54 3.87 -80.99
C VAL A 57 -97.93 5.34 -81.08
N VAL A 58 -97.28 6.07 -81.98
CA VAL A 58 -97.62 7.47 -82.27
C VAL A 58 -98.48 7.50 -83.54
N SER A 59 -99.62 8.19 -83.46
CA SER A 59 -100.59 8.29 -84.57
C SER A 59 -100.48 9.66 -85.22
N PHE A 60 -99.95 9.70 -86.44
CA PHE A 60 -99.85 10.92 -87.25
C PHE A 60 -101.08 11.06 -88.15
N TYR A 61 -101.58 12.28 -88.33
CA TYR A 61 -102.77 12.54 -89.16
C TYR A 61 -102.43 13.46 -90.32
N PHE A 62 -102.96 13.16 -91.51
CA PHE A 62 -102.80 13.99 -92.71
C PHE A 62 -104.04 13.93 -93.60
N ASP A 63 -104.32 15.03 -94.29
CA ASP A 63 -105.48 15.19 -95.19
C ASP A 63 -105.02 15.16 -96.64
N ILE A 64 -105.70 14.40 -97.52
CA ILE A 64 -105.47 14.46 -98.97
C ILE A 64 -106.59 15.31 -99.60
N PRO A 65 -106.28 16.38 -100.36
CA PRO A 65 -107.30 17.29 -100.90
C PRO A 65 -108.42 16.67 -101.75
N GLU A 66 -108.19 15.50 -102.34
CA GLU A 66 -109.16 14.75 -103.14
C GLU A 66 -109.05 13.23 -102.83
N PRO A 67 -110.13 12.44 -103.04
CA PRO A 67 -110.10 11.00 -102.81
C PRO A 67 -109.23 10.29 -103.86
N VAL A 68 -108.03 9.88 -103.42
CA VAL A 68 -107.17 8.92 -104.13
C VAL A 68 -107.47 7.49 -103.67
N PHE A 69 -107.38 6.55 -104.61
CA PHE A 69 -107.60 5.13 -104.37
C PHE A 69 -106.26 4.37 -104.24
N ASN A 70 -106.32 3.27 -103.49
CA ASN A 70 -105.20 2.34 -103.27
C ASN A 70 -104.00 2.95 -102.52
N VAL A 71 -104.26 3.85 -101.56
CA VAL A 71 -103.27 4.26 -100.54
C VAL A 71 -103.01 3.06 -99.63
N ASP A 72 -101.76 2.57 -99.59
CA ASP A 72 -101.32 1.56 -98.63
C ASP A 72 -99.98 1.93 -97.97
N VAL A 73 -99.50 1.11 -97.02
CA VAL A 73 -98.29 1.42 -96.23
C VAL A 73 -97.00 1.48 -97.07
N MET A 74 -96.97 0.89 -98.28
CA MET A 74 -95.84 0.97 -99.20
C MET A 74 -95.78 2.31 -99.95
N ASP A 75 -96.85 3.10 -99.91
CA ASP A 75 -96.82 4.50 -100.35
C ASP A 75 -96.16 5.41 -99.31
N PHE A 76 -95.58 4.89 -98.22
CA PHE A 76 -94.90 5.66 -97.17
C PHE A 76 -93.49 5.16 -96.90
N GLN A 77 -92.58 6.09 -96.62
CA GLN A 77 -91.26 5.81 -96.09
C GLN A 77 -91.08 6.51 -94.75
N LEU A 78 -90.81 5.72 -93.72
CA LEU A 78 -90.23 6.19 -92.46
C LEU A 78 -88.72 6.41 -92.67
N PHE A 79 -88.21 7.54 -92.19
CA PHE A 79 -86.81 7.72 -91.84
C PHE A 79 -86.69 7.46 -90.33
N ASN A 80 -86.15 6.30 -89.98
CA ASN A 80 -85.74 5.96 -88.63
C ASN A 80 -84.21 5.90 -88.55
N GLY A 81 -83.65 6.56 -87.54
CA GLY A 81 -82.29 6.28 -87.10
C GLY A 81 -82.28 4.93 -86.37
N SER A 82 -81.99 3.86 -87.12
CA SER A 82 -81.58 2.53 -86.64
C SER A 82 -82.15 2.07 -85.28
N ASP A 83 -83.47 1.91 -85.17
CA ASP A 83 -84.06 0.75 -84.48
C ASP A 83 -85.57 0.62 -84.67
N GLY A 84 -86.03 -0.63 -84.83
CA GLY A 84 -87.40 -1.14 -84.64
C GLY A 84 -88.59 -0.54 -85.42
N ALA A 85 -88.67 0.79 -85.53
CA ALA A 85 -89.87 1.53 -85.89
C ALA A 85 -90.37 1.23 -87.31
N TYR A 86 -91.68 1.07 -87.44
CA TYR A 86 -92.35 0.85 -88.73
C TYR A 86 -93.74 1.46 -88.76
N ILE A 87 -94.25 1.63 -89.98
CA ILE A 87 -95.63 2.03 -90.22
C ILE A 87 -96.48 0.77 -90.18
N ASP A 88 -97.24 0.60 -89.10
CA ASP A 88 -98.14 -0.55 -88.89
C ASP A 88 -99.33 -0.48 -89.86
N SER A 89 -100.00 0.68 -89.88
CA SER A 89 -101.20 0.87 -90.67
C SER A 89 -101.34 2.31 -91.15
N VAL A 90 -101.85 2.44 -92.37
CA VAL A 90 -102.48 3.67 -92.87
C VAL A 90 -103.97 3.38 -93.04
N SER A 91 -104.83 4.24 -92.52
CA SER A 91 -106.29 4.07 -92.62
C SER A 91 -106.99 5.39 -92.88
N LEU A 92 -108.01 5.38 -93.74
CA LEU A 92 -108.88 6.54 -93.95
C LEU A 92 -109.87 6.63 -92.78
N ILE A 93 -109.69 7.63 -91.91
CA ILE A 93 -110.51 7.82 -90.69
C ILE A 93 -111.65 8.82 -90.86
N ASP A 94 -111.54 9.76 -91.82
CA ASP A 94 -112.63 10.69 -92.16
C ASP A 94 -112.72 10.84 -93.69
N SER A 95 -113.79 10.32 -94.28
CA SER A 95 -114.03 10.37 -95.73
C SER A 95 -114.59 11.71 -96.23
N ASP A 96 -115.07 12.59 -95.34
CA ASP A 96 -115.65 13.87 -95.75
C ASP A 96 -114.54 14.94 -96.00
N ILE A 97 -113.34 14.72 -95.45
CA ILE A 97 -112.12 15.53 -95.67
C ILE A 97 -110.93 14.72 -96.22
N ASN A 98 -111.13 13.43 -96.51
CA ASN A 98 -110.08 12.44 -96.81
C ASN A 98 -108.90 12.46 -95.81
N ARG A 99 -109.18 12.44 -94.51
CA ARG A 99 -108.16 12.31 -93.47
C ARG A 99 -107.72 10.87 -93.31
N TYR A 100 -106.41 10.67 -93.38
CA TYR A 100 -105.76 9.41 -93.07
C TYR A 100 -105.03 9.50 -91.72
N GLU A 101 -105.07 8.40 -90.99
CA GLU A 101 -104.28 8.13 -89.80
C GLU A 101 -103.13 7.18 -90.19
N LEU A 102 -101.90 7.55 -89.85
CA LEU A 102 -100.69 6.76 -90.01
C LEU A 102 -100.21 6.32 -88.61
N LYS A 103 -100.31 5.03 -88.30
CA LYS A 103 -99.80 4.49 -87.04
C LYS A 103 -98.36 4.07 -87.22
N VAL A 104 -97.48 4.74 -86.50
CA VAL A 104 -96.06 4.39 -86.42
C VAL A 104 -95.85 3.72 -85.07
N VAL A 105 -95.50 2.43 -85.12
CA VAL A 105 -94.93 1.76 -83.95
C VAL A 105 -93.56 2.38 -83.73
N THR A 106 -93.33 2.92 -82.53
CA THR A 106 -92.08 3.61 -82.18
C THR A 106 -90.97 2.58 -81.95
N GLY A 107 -89.72 3.01 -82.08
CA GLY A 107 -88.56 2.15 -81.78
C GLY A 107 -88.27 2.09 -80.29
N GLY A 108 -87.02 1.73 -79.96
CA GLY A 108 -86.48 1.89 -78.60
C GLY A 108 -86.14 3.34 -78.27
N THR A 109 -85.69 3.58 -77.03
CA THR A 109 -85.10 4.86 -76.63
C THR A 109 -83.99 5.30 -77.60
N GLY A 110 -83.89 6.60 -77.87
CA GLY A 110 -82.98 7.19 -78.84
C GLY A 110 -83.49 7.20 -80.29
N THR A 111 -84.56 6.45 -80.62
CA THR A 111 -85.07 6.38 -81.99
C THR A 111 -85.53 7.75 -82.47
N SER A 112 -84.84 8.29 -83.49
CA SER A 112 -85.24 9.51 -84.19
C SER A 112 -86.25 9.18 -85.30
N LEU A 113 -87.48 9.69 -85.17
CA LEU A 113 -88.60 9.43 -86.10
C LEU A 113 -88.89 10.64 -87.01
N ALA A 114 -89.05 10.36 -88.32
CA ALA A 114 -89.61 11.27 -89.33
C ALA A 114 -90.25 10.46 -90.49
N SER A 115 -91.31 10.95 -91.15
CA SER A 115 -91.98 10.21 -92.23
C SER A 115 -92.40 11.08 -93.43
N TYR A 116 -92.50 10.47 -94.61
CA TYR A 116 -93.05 11.07 -95.82
C TYR A 116 -93.63 10.01 -96.76
N MET A 117 -94.47 10.41 -97.72
CA MET A 117 -95.16 9.50 -98.64
C MET A 117 -94.41 9.42 -99.99
N ARG A 118 -94.24 8.22 -100.56
CA ARG A 118 -93.67 8.00 -101.90
C ARG A 118 -94.74 7.37 -102.79
N ASN A 119 -95.15 8.06 -103.86
CA ASN A 119 -95.90 7.39 -104.92
C ASN A 119 -95.04 6.29 -105.54
N ASN A 120 -95.43 5.02 -105.38
CA ASN A 120 -94.71 3.86 -105.90
C ASN A 120 -95.28 3.36 -107.26
N GLY A 121 -96.12 4.17 -107.92
CA GLY A 121 -96.84 3.82 -109.16
C GLY A 121 -98.17 3.08 -108.91
N THR A 122 -98.60 3.02 -107.66
CA THR A 122 -99.79 2.31 -107.15
C THR A 122 -101.00 3.21 -106.91
N LEU A 123 -100.76 4.48 -106.57
CA LEU A 123 -101.80 5.46 -106.27
C LEU A 123 -102.61 5.82 -107.52
N LYS A 124 -103.93 5.75 -107.40
CA LYS A 124 -104.88 6.10 -108.46
C LYS A 124 -105.70 7.32 -108.10
N ASP A 125 -105.87 8.24 -109.06
CA ASP A 125 -106.85 9.32 -108.91
C ASP A 125 -108.29 8.78 -109.04
N SER A 126 -109.28 9.66 -108.86
CA SER A 126 -110.69 9.26 -108.97
C SER A 126 -111.16 8.93 -110.41
N ALA A 127 -110.32 9.14 -111.43
CA ALA A 127 -110.55 8.75 -112.82
C ALA A 127 -109.88 7.41 -113.20
N GLY A 128 -108.88 6.97 -112.43
CA GLY A 128 -108.07 5.76 -112.68
C GLY A 128 -106.72 6.01 -113.35
N GLU A 129 -106.27 7.25 -113.46
CA GLU A 129 -104.92 7.65 -113.89
C GLU A 129 -103.92 7.54 -112.71
N ASP A 130 -102.61 7.50 -113.00
CA ASP A 130 -101.57 7.37 -111.96
C ASP A 130 -101.32 8.72 -111.25
N ALA A 131 -101.55 8.78 -109.93
CA ALA A 131 -101.55 10.04 -109.17
C ALA A 131 -100.14 10.46 -108.69
N VAL A 132 -99.75 11.73 -108.89
CA VAL A 132 -98.44 12.26 -108.51
C VAL A 132 -98.51 13.08 -107.21
N VAL A 133 -97.54 12.88 -106.31
CA VAL A 133 -97.49 13.50 -104.97
C VAL A 133 -96.15 14.21 -104.78
N THR A 134 -96.17 15.39 -104.13
CA THR A 134 -94.97 16.21 -103.87
C THR A 134 -95.02 16.90 -102.51
N PHE A 135 -93.90 16.91 -101.78
CA PHE A 135 -93.80 17.45 -100.42
C PHE A 135 -93.33 18.89 -100.41
N SER A 136 -93.76 19.65 -99.41
CA SER A 136 -93.28 21.00 -99.12
C SER A 136 -92.82 21.10 -97.67
N GLY A 137 -91.51 21.16 -97.44
CA GLY A 137 -90.91 21.35 -96.12
C GLY A 137 -89.91 20.26 -95.74
N ALA A 138 -89.02 20.61 -94.81
CA ALA A 138 -88.14 19.65 -94.14
C ALA A 138 -88.90 18.93 -93.01
N LEU A 139 -88.52 17.69 -92.71
CA LEU A 139 -89.19 16.88 -91.70
C LEU A 139 -88.67 17.24 -90.30
N PRO A 140 -89.55 17.46 -89.30
CA PRO A 140 -89.14 17.46 -87.90
C PRO A 140 -88.71 16.04 -87.49
N THR A 141 -87.74 15.95 -86.58
CA THR A 141 -87.27 14.71 -85.98
C THR A 141 -87.59 14.70 -84.50
N TYR A 142 -88.24 13.63 -84.02
CA TYR A 142 -88.58 13.45 -82.61
C TYR A 142 -87.75 12.28 -82.06
N ILE A 143 -87.14 12.45 -80.89
CA ILE A 143 -86.41 11.39 -80.19
C ILE A 143 -87.39 10.70 -79.24
N ILE A 144 -87.47 9.38 -79.34
CA ILE A 144 -88.24 8.53 -78.41
C ILE A 144 -87.40 8.28 -77.15
N ASP A 145 -88.02 8.35 -75.99
CA ASP A 145 -87.39 8.09 -74.69
C ASP A 145 -88.33 7.29 -73.79
N LYS A 146 -88.05 6.00 -73.63
CA LYS A 146 -88.82 5.03 -72.84
C LYS A 146 -87.99 4.48 -71.67
N THR A 147 -86.80 5.02 -71.44
CA THR A 147 -85.93 4.53 -70.37
C THR A 147 -86.41 5.14 -69.07
N ALA A 148 -86.84 4.31 -68.13
CA ALA A 148 -87.08 4.76 -66.76
C ALA A 148 -85.76 5.22 -66.12
N PRO A 149 -85.77 6.27 -65.28
CA PRO A 149 -84.61 6.61 -64.47
C PRO A 149 -84.26 5.46 -63.53
N ASP A 150 -82.98 5.30 -63.22
CA ASP A 150 -82.51 4.28 -62.28
C ASP A 150 -83.16 4.45 -60.90
N ALA A 151 -83.35 3.32 -60.20
CA ALA A 151 -83.96 3.30 -58.88
C ALA A 151 -83.10 4.11 -57.88
N PRO A 152 -83.67 5.04 -57.10
CA PRO A 152 -82.91 5.88 -56.20
C PRO A 152 -82.33 5.06 -55.05
N VAL A 153 -81.02 5.09 -54.85
CA VAL A 153 -80.39 4.48 -53.67
C VAL A 153 -80.72 5.35 -52.47
N VAL A 154 -81.09 4.71 -51.36
CA VAL A 154 -81.14 5.32 -50.02
C VAL A 154 -79.97 4.74 -49.23
N THR A 155 -79.22 5.57 -48.51
CA THR A 155 -78.08 5.13 -47.69
C THR A 155 -78.35 5.33 -46.20
N ASP A 156 -78.92 6.48 -45.82
CA ASP A 156 -79.04 6.90 -44.42
C ASP A 156 -80.44 7.41 -44.09
N PRO A 157 -80.88 7.30 -42.82
CA PRO A 157 -80.25 6.54 -41.72
C PRO A 157 -80.74 5.08 -41.68
N ILE A 158 -80.05 4.21 -40.95
CA ILE A 158 -80.54 2.86 -40.58
C ILE A 158 -81.23 2.94 -39.21
N TYR A 159 -80.47 3.33 -38.18
CA TYR A 159 -80.95 3.68 -36.84
C TYR A 159 -81.12 5.20 -36.71
N ASN A 160 -82.16 5.69 -36.01
CA ASN A 160 -82.35 7.12 -35.82
C ASN A 160 -83.21 7.49 -34.59
N PHE A 161 -82.72 8.41 -33.75
CA PHE A 161 -83.41 8.84 -32.51
C PHE A 161 -84.39 10.02 -32.67
N ASP A 162 -84.36 10.69 -33.83
CA ASP A 162 -85.31 11.76 -34.21
C ASP A 162 -86.50 11.16 -35.00
N GLN A 163 -87.69 11.75 -34.84
CA GLN A 163 -88.87 11.44 -35.65
C GLN A 163 -88.91 12.23 -36.98
N ASN A 164 -87.97 13.15 -37.22
CA ASN A 164 -87.79 13.89 -38.48
C ASN A 164 -86.42 13.65 -39.17
N PRO A 165 -85.98 12.41 -39.41
CA PRO A 165 -84.69 12.13 -40.05
C PRO A 165 -84.52 12.83 -41.41
N VAL A 166 -83.28 13.20 -41.70
CA VAL A 166 -82.83 13.63 -43.03
C VAL A 166 -82.39 12.40 -43.81
N ILE A 167 -83.27 11.91 -44.69
CA ILE A 167 -82.96 10.76 -45.54
C ILE A 167 -81.94 11.20 -46.60
N LYS A 168 -80.90 10.39 -46.85
CA LYS A 168 -79.84 10.65 -47.83
C LYS A 168 -79.79 9.55 -48.89
N GLY A 169 -79.23 9.87 -50.05
CA GLY A 169 -79.00 8.87 -51.10
C GLY A 169 -78.53 9.45 -52.44
N THR A 170 -78.60 8.63 -53.49
CA THR A 170 -78.27 9.02 -54.88
C THR A 170 -79.40 8.68 -55.85
N ALA A 171 -79.49 9.41 -56.96
CA ALA A 171 -80.56 9.31 -57.96
C ALA A 171 -80.17 9.99 -59.30
N GLU A 172 -80.97 9.83 -60.35
CA GLU A 172 -80.69 10.49 -61.64
C GLU A 172 -80.84 12.03 -61.58
N ALA A 173 -79.82 12.73 -62.07
CA ALA A 173 -79.71 14.19 -62.10
C ALA A 173 -80.89 14.91 -62.79
N GLY A 174 -81.56 15.79 -62.04
CA GLY A 174 -82.70 16.58 -62.52
C GLY A 174 -84.00 15.79 -62.71
N SER A 175 -84.08 14.57 -62.17
CA SER A 175 -85.36 13.88 -61.93
C SER A 175 -86.06 14.44 -60.68
N LEU A 176 -87.33 14.12 -60.49
CA LEU A 176 -88.10 14.43 -59.29
C LEU A 176 -88.20 13.19 -58.39
N LEU A 177 -87.46 13.20 -57.28
CA LEU A 177 -87.55 12.16 -56.25
C LEU A 177 -88.81 12.36 -55.39
N THR A 178 -89.49 11.27 -55.06
CA THR A 178 -90.55 11.20 -54.05
C THR A 178 -90.24 10.08 -53.08
N VAL A 179 -90.20 10.39 -51.78
CA VAL A 179 -90.09 9.40 -50.70
C VAL A 179 -91.44 9.34 -49.98
N SER A 180 -91.86 8.13 -49.64
CA SER A 180 -93.12 7.83 -48.96
C SER A 180 -92.93 6.77 -47.89
N ASN A 181 -93.85 6.67 -46.92
CA ASN A 181 -93.86 5.59 -45.94
C ASN A 181 -94.79 4.45 -46.35
N SER A 182 -94.72 3.33 -45.62
CA SER A 182 -95.58 2.14 -45.80
C SER A 182 -97.10 2.39 -45.78
N ALA A 183 -97.55 3.55 -45.26
CA ALA A 183 -98.96 3.98 -45.32
C ALA A 183 -99.33 4.71 -46.62
N GLY A 184 -98.39 4.86 -47.57
CA GLY A 184 -98.56 5.60 -48.82
C GLY A 184 -98.59 7.13 -48.65
N SER A 185 -98.21 7.65 -47.47
CA SER A 185 -98.04 9.09 -47.29
C SER A 185 -96.67 9.49 -47.83
N GLN A 186 -96.65 10.48 -48.71
CA GLN A 186 -95.42 11.16 -49.09
C GLN A 186 -94.79 11.79 -47.83
N THR A 187 -93.55 11.42 -47.52
CA THR A 187 -92.75 11.95 -46.40
C THR A 187 -91.81 13.05 -46.87
N CYS A 188 -91.38 13.04 -48.13
CA CYS A 188 -90.57 14.10 -48.72
C CYS A 188 -90.67 14.10 -50.27
N SER A 189 -90.21 15.17 -50.92
CA SER A 189 -89.87 15.17 -52.35
C SER A 189 -88.88 16.29 -52.67
N VAL A 190 -87.94 16.01 -53.57
CA VAL A 190 -86.86 16.92 -53.97
C VAL A 190 -86.53 16.71 -55.45
N THR A 191 -86.21 17.77 -56.19
CA THR A 191 -85.61 17.64 -57.52
C THR A 191 -84.13 17.34 -57.34
N VAL A 192 -83.67 16.20 -57.87
CA VAL A 192 -82.29 15.74 -57.73
C VAL A 192 -81.35 16.74 -58.41
N PRO A 193 -80.29 17.24 -57.75
CA PRO A 193 -79.35 18.18 -58.35
C PRO A 193 -78.48 17.51 -59.44
N GLU A 194 -77.73 18.31 -60.19
CA GLU A 194 -76.81 17.84 -61.25
C GLU A 194 -75.63 17.00 -60.71
N SER A 195 -75.51 16.83 -59.38
CA SER A 195 -74.55 15.93 -58.70
C SER A 195 -75.08 14.52 -58.43
N GLY A 196 -76.38 14.26 -58.63
CA GLY A 196 -77.02 12.96 -58.36
C GLY A 196 -77.28 12.64 -56.88
N GLU A 197 -76.43 13.11 -55.97
CA GLU A 197 -76.66 13.07 -54.52
C GLU A 197 -77.89 13.88 -54.10
N TRP A 198 -78.70 13.35 -53.18
CA TRP A 198 -79.87 14.02 -52.64
C TRP A 198 -79.96 13.84 -51.12
N GLN A 199 -80.56 14.83 -50.46
CA GLN A 199 -80.92 14.78 -49.04
C GLN A 199 -82.30 15.40 -48.82
N CYS A 200 -83.08 14.83 -47.91
CA CYS A 200 -84.51 15.12 -47.82
C CYS A 200 -85.04 14.94 -46.38
N SER A 201 -85.37 16.05 -45.70
CA SER A 201 -86.00 16.02 -44.37
C SER A 201 -87.43 15.47 -44.46
N THR A 202 -87.79 14.57 -43.56
CA THR A 202 -89.13 13.95 -43.49
C THR A 202 -90.17 14.87 -42.85
N SER A 203 -91.36 14.93 -43.42
CA SER A 203 -92.55 15.58 -42.84
C SER A 203 -93.84 14.94 -43.37
N PRO A 204 -94.80 14.54 -42.52
CA PRO A 204 -94.82 14.65 -41.07
C PRO A 204 -93.82 13.72 -40.36
N GLU A 205 -93.75 13.84 -39.03
CA GLU A 205 -93.03 12.95 -38.10
C GLU A 205 -93.28 11.46 -38.39
N LEU A 206 -92.22 10.66 -38.28
CA LEU A 206 -92.23 9.21 -38.30
C LEU A 206 -92.52 8.67 -36.88
N PRO A 207 -93.32 7.59 -36.71
CA PRO A 207 -93.47 6.94 -35.40
C PRO A 207 -92.17 6.23 -34.95
N TYR A 208 -92.10 5.86 -33.67
CA TYR A 208 -91.08 4.92 -33.18
C TYR A 208 -91.31 3.49 -33.72
N GLY A 209 -90.25 2.69 -33.79
CA GLY A 209 -90.21 1.33 -34.35
C GLY A 209 -89.77 1.27 -35.81
N GLU A 210 -89.72 0.06 -36.39
CA GLU A 210 -89.29 -0.13 -37.79
C GLU A 210 -90.29 0.44 -38.80
N ILE A 211 -89.79 1.24 -39.75
CA ILE A 211 -90.55 1.81 -40.86
C ILE A 211 -89.85 1.49 -42.17
N THR A 212 -90.58 0.84 -43.09
CA THR A 212 -90.19 0.82 -44.50
C THR A 212 -90.56 2.14 -45.17
N LEU A 213 -89.54 2.85 -45.66
CA LEU A 213 -89.65 3.94 -46.61
C LEU A 213 -89.59 3.41 -48.04
N THR A 214 -90.29 4.07 -48.96
CA THR A 214 -90.34 3.73 -50.39
C THR A 214 -90.02 4.96 -51.22
N ALA A 215 -88.93 4.90 -51.99
CA ALA A 215 -88.40 5.98 -52.81
C ALA A 215 -88.53 5.69 -54.31
N THR A 216 -88.93 6.69 -55.10
CA THR A 216 -89.08 6.63 -56.57
C THR A 216 -88.69 7.95 -57.22
N THR A 217 -88.18 7.93 -58.44
CA THR A 217 -87.87 9.12 -59.25
C THR A 217 -88.76 9.22 -60.49
N VAL A 218 -88.95 10.44 -61.01
CA VAL A 218 -89.65 10.71 -62.28
C VAL A 218 -88.78 11.60 -63.16
N ASP A 219 -88.54 11.20 -64.40
CA ASP A 219 -87.67 11.93 -65.34
C ASP A 219 -88.37 13.12 -66.05
N LYS A 220 -87.70 13.71 -67.04
CA LYS A 220 -88.20 14.85 -67.84
C LYS A 220 -89.13 14.42 -69.00
N ALA A 221 -89.14 13.13 -69.38
CA ALA A 221 -90.04 12.55 -70.37
C ALA A 221 -91.39 12.10 -69.75
N GLY A 222 -91.40 11.79 -68.46
CA GLY A 222 -92.52 11.26 -67.69
C GLY A 222 -92.39 9.76 -67.33
N ASN A 223 -91.21 9.17 -67.44
CA ASN A 223 -90.95 7.80 -67.00
C ASN A 223 -90.66 7.78 -65.49
N VAL A 224 -91.00 6.68 -64.81
CA VAL A 224 -90.90 6.51 -63.36
C VAL A 224 -89.98 5.33 -63.05
N SER A 225 -89.09 5.47 -62.06
CA SER A 225 -88.18 4.39 -61.66
C SER A 225 -88.91 3.21 -61.03
N GLU A 226 -88.20 2.08 -60.89
CA GLU A 226 -88.54 1.09 -59.88
C GLU A 226 -88.41 1.66 -58.46
N ALA A 227 -89.07 1.02 -57.49
CA ALA A 227 -89.22 1.54 -56.13
C ALA A 227 -88.22 0.92 -55.14
N THR A 228 -87.29 1.73 -54.63
CA THR A 228 -86.36 1.33 -53.58
C THR A 228 -87.07 1.30 -52.24
N HIS A 229 -86.85 0.22 -51.47
CA HIS A 229 -87.40 0.03 -50.13
C HIS A 229 -86.25 0.10 -49.13
N HIS A 230 -86.34 1.00 -48.15
CA HIS A 230 -85.32 1.21 -47.12
C HIS A 230 -85.96 1.07 -45.74
N LYS A 231 -85.33 0.35 -44.82
CA LYS A 231 -85.78 0.26 -43.42
C LYS A 231 -85.12 1.36 -42.60
N VAL A 232 -85.89 2.02 -41.75
CA VAL A 232 -85.38 2.88 -40.68
C VAL A 232 -85.98 2.39 -39.37
N LEU A 233 -85.14 2.09 -38.38
CA LEU A 233 -85.56 1.81 -37.01
C LEU A 233 -85.48 3.11 -36.22
N VAL A 234 -86.64 3.61 -35.76
CA VAL A 234 -86.73 4.87 -35.01
C VAL A 234 -86.86 4.54 -33.52
N MET A 235 -85.78 4.70 -32.75
CA MET A 235 -85.64 4.24 -31.37
C MET A 235 -85.83 5.37 -30.36
N THR A 236 -85.95 5.03 -29.07
CA THR A 236 -85.93 6.02 -27.99
C THR A 236 -84.52 6.31 -27.51
N ILE A 237 -84.25 7.58 -27.18
CA ILE A 237 -83.03 8.01 -26.47
C ILE A 237 -83.05 7.40 -25.07
N GLY A 238 -81.98 6.69 -24.67
CA GLY A 238 -81.95 5.88 -23.46
C GLY A 238 -82.99 4.74 -23.50
N GLY A 239 -83.12 4.10 -24.66
CA GLY A 239 -83.67 2.76 -24.77
C GLY A 239 -82.66 1.70 -24.30
N ASP A 240 -83.11 0.46 -24.42
CA ASP A 240 -82.40 -0.81 -24.21
C ASP A 240 -83.36 -1.81 -24.89
N GLU A 241 -82.97 -2.37 -26.05
CA GLU A 241 -83.93 -2.93 -27.03
C GLU A 241 -83.82 -4.45 -27.23
N ASP A 242 -82.70 -5.05 -26.84
CA ASP A 242 -82.39 -6.49 -26.73
C ASP A 242 -82.40 -6.96 -25.26
N GLY A 243 -81.77 -6.20 -24.35
CA GLY A 243 -81.80 -6.44 -22.91
C GLY A 243 -80.45 -6.61 -22.21
N ASP A 244 -79.35 -6.20 -22.84
CA ASP A 244 -77.97 -6.40 -22.36
C ASP A 244 -77.61 -5.49 -21.15
N SER A 245 -78.24 -4.31 -21.06
CA SER A 245 -78.02 -3.19 -20.12
C SER A 245 -77.11 -2.05 -20.60
N ILE A 246 -76.62 -2.09 -21.85
CA ILE A 246 -76.13 -0.90 -22.56
C ILE A 246 -77.37 -0.09 -23.03
N SER A 247 -77.18 1.13 -23.53
CA SER A 247 -78.27 1.93 -24.10
C SER A 247 -78.03 2.21 -25.57
N ASN A 248 -79.10 2.20 -26.38
CA ASN A 248 -79.00 2.38 -27.83
C ASN A 248 -78.35 3.71 -28.25
N GLU A 249 -78.30 4.73 -27.37
CA GLU A 249 -77.55 5.96 -27.66
C GLU A 249 -76.04 5.75 -27.48
N ASP A 250 -75.61 4.93 -26.53
CA ASP A 250 -74.20 4.66 -26.26
C ASP A 250 -73.66 3.63 -27.26
N GLU A 251 -74.40 2.56 -27.57
CA GLU A 251 -74.04 1.58 -28.61
C GLU A 251 -73.74 2.24 -29.97
N VAL A 252 -74.69 3.07 -30.46
CA VAL A 252 -74.61 3.66 -31.81
C VAL A 252 -73.61 4.81 -31.92
N ASN A 253 -73.20 5.42 -30.80
CA ASN A 253 -72.35 6.61 -30.80
C ASN A 253 -71.01 6.48 -30.06
N ILE A 254 -70.77 5.40 -29.32
CA ILE A 254 -69.56 5.19 -28.50
C ILE A 254 -68.86 3.88 -28.89
N THR A 255 -69.50 2.72 -28.72
CA THR A 255 -68.88 1.39 -28.95
C THR A 255 -68.91 0.98 -30.42
N GLY A 256 -70.06 1.16 -31.08
CA GLY A 256 -70.33 0.66 -32.43
C GLY A 256 -71.12 -0.65 -32.47
N THR A 257 -71.54 -1.18 -31.31
CA THR A 257 -72.33 -2.41 -31.14
C THR A 257 -73.76 -2.31 -31.67
N SER A 258 -74.54 -3.40 -31.61
CA SER A 258 -75.80 -3.59 -32.35
C SER A 258 -77.07 -3.55 -31.45
N PRO A 259 -77.93 -2.49 -31.50
CA PRO A 259 -79.11 -2.29 -30.62
C PRO A 259 -80.33 -3.18 -30.84
N VAL A 260 -80.07 -4.44 -31.19
CA VAL A 260 -81.01 -5.56 -31.37
C VAL A 260 -80.34 -6.93 -31.12
N LEU A 261 -79.10 -6.98 -30.61
CA LEU A 261 -78.28 -8.15 -30.32
C LEU A 261 -77.42 -7.86 -29.08
N ALA A 262 -77.51 -8.68 -28.03
CA ALA A 262 -76.69 -8.56 -26.82
C ALA A 262 -75.28 -9.19 -26.94
N ASP A 263 -74.99 -9.70 -28.13
CA ASP A 263 -73.81 -10.44 -28.58
C ASP A 263 -73.72 -10.03 -30.07
N THR A 264 -72.85 -9.08 -30.37
CA THR A 264 -72.90 -8.33 -31.63
C THR A 264 -72.25 -9.08 -32.80
N ASP A 265 -71.19 -9.86 -32.57
CA ASP A 265 -70.46 -10.57 -33.63
C ASP A 265 -70.67 -12.09 -33.66
N GLY A 266 -71.07 -12.71 -32.55
CA GLY A 266 -71.49 -14.11 -32.45
C GLY A 266 -70.51 -15.05 -31.76
N ASP A 267 -69.53 -14.54 -31.01
CA ASP A 267 -68.46 -15.35 -30.40
C ASP A 267 -68.92 -16.24 -29.24
N GLY A 268 -69.86 -15.78 -28.40
CA GLY A 268 -70.40 -16.49 -27.23
C GLY A 268 -70.39 -15.70 -25.91
N VAL A 269 -69.63 -14.60 -25.82
CA VAL A 269 -69.64 -13.65 -24.71
C VAL A 269 -70.81 -12.66 -24.92
N ASP A 270 -71.03 -11.69 -24.01
CA ASP A 270 -71.99 -10.60 -24.23
C ASP A 270 -71.32 -9.22 -24.24
N ASP A 271 -71.79 -8.32 -25.12
CA ASP A 271 -71.23 -6.98 -25.33
C ASP A 271 -70.90 -6.23 -24.01
N PRO A 272 -71.73 -6.28 -22.94
CA PRO A 272 -71.44 -5.60 -21.67
C PRO A 272 -70.22 -6.15 -20.92
N THR A 273 -69.88 -7.43 -21.11
CA THR A 273 -68.75 -8.11 -20.48
C THR A 273 -67.45 -7.71 -21.18
N GLU A 274 -67.41 -7.82 -22.50
CA GLU A 274 -66.28 -7.46 -23.38
C GLU A 274 -65.98 -5.93 -23.43
N ILE A 275 -66.85 -5.11 -22.85
CA ILE A 275 -66.68 -3.65 -22.75
C ILE A 275 -66.01 -3.24 -21.42
N GLY A 276 -65.67 -4.18 -20.53
CA GLY A 276 -64.89 -3.90 -19.30
C GLY A 276 -65.59 -3.05 -18.25
N GLY A 277 -66.86 -2.68 -18.48
CA GLY A 277 -67.68 -1.85 -17.60
C GLY A 277 -67.43 -0.33 -17.65
N ASP A 278 -66.43 0.19 -18.37
CA ASP A 278 -66.38 1.62 -18.76
C ASP A 278 -66.51 1.77 -20.28
N ILE A 279 -67.75 1.98 -20.73
CA ILE A 279 -68.11 2.23 -22.12
C ILE A 279 -67.36 3.38 -22.81
N ASN A 280 -66.66 4.25 -22.07
CA ASN A 280 -65.81 5.33 -22.63
C ASN A 280 -64.38 4.88 -22.94
N ASN A 281 -63.99 3.70 -22.44
CA ASN A 281 -62.73 2.99 -22.66
C ASN A 281 -63.06 1.48 -22.69
N PRO A 282 -63.80 0.99 -23.71
CA PRO A 282 -64.05 -0.43 -23.88
C PRO A 282 -62.73 -1.18 -24.09
N ASP A 283 -62.73 -2.47 -23.75
CA ASP A 283 -61.54 -3.31 -23.84
C ASP A 283 -61.23 -3.73 -25.28
N ASN A 284 -59.98 -4.16 -25.45
CA ASN A 284 -59.36 -4.52 -26.73
C ASN A 284 -58.09 -5.35 -26.41
N THR A 285 -58.25 -6.62 -26.04
CA THR A 285 -57.13 -7.51 -25.65
C THR A 285 -56.14 -7.67 -26.80
N THR A 286 -56.63 -7.77 -28.03
CA THR A 286 -55.82 -7.91 -29.25
C THR A 286 -55.04 -6.65 -29.66
N GLY A 287 -55.29 -5.49 -29.05
CA GLY A 287 -54.63 -4.21 -29.34
C GLY A 287 -54.88 -3.64 -30.75
N ASP A 288 -55.94 -4.09 -31.42
CA ASP A 288 -56.29 -3.83 -32.83
C ASP A 288 -57.06 -2.48 -33.00
N ALA A 289 -57.63 -2.20 -34.18
CA ALA A 289 -58.47 -1.04 -34.47
C ALA A 289 -59.98 -1.25 -34.18
N ILE A 290 -60.36 -2.44 -33.72
CA ILE A 290 -61.69 -2.89 -33.30
C ILE A 290 -61.71 -2.92 -31.74
N ILE A 291 -62.85 -3.21 -31.11
CA ILE A 291 -62.97 -3.49 -29.67
C ILE A 291 -63.43 -4.94 -29.51
N ASP A 292 -63.26 -5.54 -28.34
CA ASP A 292 -63.49 -7.00 -28.22
C ASP A 292 -64.92 -7.41 -28.62
N ALA A 293 -65.94 -6.66 -28.16
CA ALA A 293 -67.38 -6.76 -28.56
C ALA A 293 -67.71 -6.51 -30.06
N LEU A 294 -66.72 -6.54 -30.95
CA LEU A 294 -66.81 -6.41 -32.40
C LEU A 294 -65.76 -7.30 -33.14
N ASN A 295 -64.96 -8.09 -32.42
CA ASN A 295 -63.91 -8.96 -32.94
C ASN A 295 -64.06 -10.41 -32.39
N PRO A 296 -64.68 -11.36 -33.14
CA PRO A 296 -64.94 -12.74 -32.68
C PRO A 296 -63.71 -13.65 -32.86
N ASN A 297 -62.54 -13.13 -32.49
CA ASN A 297 -61.23 -13.80 -32.39
C ASN A 297 -60.40 -13.03 -31.32
N ASN A 298 -61.12 -12.47 -30.35
CA ASN A 298 -60.66 -12.07 -29.04
C ASN A 298 -60.42 -13.33 -28.19
N ASP A 299 -59.69 -13.09 -27.12
CA ASP A 299 -59.32 -13.97 -26.03
C ASP A 299 -59.64 -13.13 -24.78
N SER A 300 -60.41 -13.69 -23.83
CA SER A 300 -61.12 -12.93 -22.78
C SER A 300 -60.59 -13.16 -21.37
N ASP A 301 -60.08 -14.35 -21.09
CA ASP A 301 -59.41 -14.73 -19.85
C ASP A 301 -57.88 -14.66 -19.99
N GLY A 302 -57.35 -14.74 -21.21
CA GLY A 302 -55.95 -14.49 -21.56
C GLY A 302 -55.11 -15.76 -21.74
N ASP A 303 -55.75 -16.88 -22.04
CA ASP A 303 -55.13 -18.22 -22.01
C ASP A 303 -54.39 -18.61 -23.31
N GLY A 304 -54.61 -17.86 -24.40
CA GLY A 304 -54.01 -18.08 -25.72
C GLY A 304 -54.96 -18.71 -26.76
N LEU A 305 -56.08 -19.28 -26.34
CA LEU A 305 -57.17 -19.75 -27.20
C LEU A 305 -58.15 -18.60 -27.46
N SER A 306 -58.96 -18.68 -28.52
CA SER A 306 -59.96 -17.63 -28.82
C SER A 306 -61.36 -18.07 -28.39
N ASN A 307 -62.18 -17.12 -27.94
CA ASN A 307 -63.57 -17.33 -27.52
C ASN A 307 -64.36 -18.20 -28.51
N GLN A 308 -64.09 -18.01 -29.81
CA GLN A 308 -64.73 -18.75 -30.89
C GLN A 308 -64.16 -20.17 -31.09
N ASP A 309 -62.86 -20.38 -30.89
CA ASP A 309 -62.22 -21.69 -31.00
C ASP A 309 -62.59 -22.58 -29.79
N GLU A 310 -62.56 -22.04 -28.58
CA GLU A 310 -63.06 -22.70 -27.36
C GLU A 310 -64.47 -23.26 -27.52
N ILE A 311 -65.39 -22.50 -28.13
CA ILE A 311 -66.76 -22.96 -28.40
C ILE A 311 -66.83 -24.09 -29.47
N GLU A 312 -65.80 -24.31 -30.28
CA GLU A 312 -65.67 -25.52 -31.12
C GLU A 312 -65.09 -26.72 -30.32
N PHE A 313 -64.25 -26.50 -29.31
CA PHE A 313 -63.70 -27.56 -28.44
C PHE A 313 -64.66 -27.99 -27.31
N GLY A 314 -65.15 -27.05 -26.51
CA GLY A 314 -66.10 -27.26 -25.41
C GLY A 314 -65.75 -26.57 -24.10
N SER A 315 -64.67 -25.79 -24.07
CA SER A 315 -64.16 -24.94 -22.98
C SER A 315 -65.08 -23.73 -22.67
N ASN A 316 -64.66 -22.85 -21.78
CA ASN A 316 -65.45 -21.79 -21.17
C ASN A 316 -64.77 -20.41 -21.26
N PRO A 317 -65.14 -19.53 -22.23
CA PRO A 317 -64.44 -18.27 -22.59
C PRO A 317 -64.32 -17.13 -21.55
N LEU A 318 -64.19 -17.45 -20.27
CA LEU A 318 -64.10 -16.57 -19.11
C LEU A 318 -63.37 -17.26 -17.92
N ASP A 319 -62.64 -18.36 -18.16
CA ASP A 319 -62.21 -19.36 -17.16
C ASP A 319 -61.07 -20.23 -17.75
N ALA A 320 -59.84 -19.68 -17.83
CA ALA A 320 -58.66 -20.20 -18.54
C ALA A 320 -58.19 -21.65 -18.23
N ASP A 321 -58.73 -22.29 -17.20
CA ASP A 321 -58.62 -23.73 -16.91
C ASP A 321 -60.06 -24.22 -16.68
N SER A 322 -60.62 -24.92 -17.67
CA SER A 322 -62.02 -25.32 -17.68
C SER A 322 -62.35 -26.49 -16.74
N ASP A 323 -61.38 -27.17 -16.13
CA ASP A 323 -61.65 -28.33 -15.26
C ASP A 323 -60.90 -28.46 -13.92
N ASP A 324 -60.15 -27.43 -13.54
CA ASP A 324 -59.34 -27.31 -12.30
C ASP A 324 -58.14 -28.30 -12.28
N ASP A 325 -57.46 -28.51 -13.41
CA ASP A 325 -56.32 -29.45 -13.60
C ASP A 325 -54.94 -28.83 -13.29
N GLY A 326 -54.71 -27.57 -13.71
CA GLY A 326 -53.43 -26.88 -13.62
C GLY A 326 -52.81 -26.48 -14.97
N LEU A 327 -53.20 -27.11 -16.08
CA LEU A 327 -52.94 -26.59 -17.44
C LEU A 327 -54.03 -25.61 -17.88
N THR A 328 -53.73 -24.74 -18.86
CA THR A 328 -54.76 -23.89 -19.49
C THR A 328 -55.37 -24.56 -20.72
N ASP A 329 -56.61 -24.18 -21.06
CA ASP A 329 -57.35 -24.74 -22.20
C ASP A 329 -56.58 -24.59 -23.54
N GLY A 330 -55.81 -23.51 -23.69
CA GLY A 330 -54.92 -23.22 -24.81
C GLY A 330 -53.63 -24.05 -24.83
N VAL A 331 -53.02 -24.32 -23.66
CA VAL A 331 -51.86 -25.22 -23.55
C VAL A 331 -52.28 -26.66 -23.88
N GLU A 332 -53.38 -27.12 -23.28
CA GLU A 332 -53.97 -28.42 -23.58
C GLU A 332 -54.36 -28.56 -25.06
N HIS A 333 -54.91 -27.50 -25.66
CA HIS A 333 -55.23 -27.48 -27.09
C HIS A 333 -53.99 -27.75 -27.97
N ASP A 334 -52.86 -27.09 -27.68
CA ASP A 334 -51.64 -27.22 -28.47
C ASP A 334 -50.92 -28.56 -28.23
N LEU A 335 -50.99 -29.11 -27.00
CA LEU A 335 -50.61 -30.50 -26.67
C LEU A 335 -51.56 -31.55 -27.30
N GLY A 336 -52.76 -31.14 -27.70
CA GLY A 336 -53.79 -32.01 -28.27
C GLY A 336 -54.55 -32.87 -27.25
N LEU A 337 -54.59 -32.40 -26.00
CA LEU A 337 -55.31 -32.95 -24.85
C LEU A 337 -56.81 -32.55 -24.91
N ASN A 338 -57.51 -32.43 -23.79
CA ASN A 338 -58.96 -32.20 -23.76
C ASN A 338 -59.34 -31.26 -22.59
N PRO A 339 -59.49 -29.94 -22.85
CA PRO A 339 -59.83 -28.85 -21.91
C PRO A 339 -61.15 -28.97 -21.12
N ASN A 340 -61.39 -30.11 -20.48
CA ASN A 340 -62.67 -30.61 -19.96
C ASN A 340 -62.51 -31.99 -19.24
N SER A 341 -61.27 -32.50 -19.05
CA SER A 341 -60.93 -33.78 -18.43
C SER A 341 -59.45 -33.91 -18.03
N SER A 342 -59.10 -33.58 -16.77
CA SER A 342 -57.83 -33.75 -16.00
C SER A 342 -57.11 -35.14 -16.00
N ASP A 343 -57.28 -35.95 -17.04
CA ASP A 343 -56.79 -37.30 -17.30
C ASP A 343 -57.41 -37.71 -18.67
N SER A 344 -56.86 -37.18 -19.77
CA SER A 344 -57.39 -37.32 -21.14
C SER A 344 -57.34 -38.75 -21.67
N ASP A 345 -56.33 -39.54 -21.28
CA ASP A 345 -56.16 -40.95 -21.67
C ASP A 345 -57.03 -41.90 -20.84
N ALA A 346 -57.28 -41.57 -19.57
CA ALA A 346 -57.75 -42.45 -18.49
C ALA A 346 -56.70 -43.47 -18.01
N ASP A 347 -55.43 -43.05 -17.94
CA ASP A 347 -54.30 -43.81 -17.37
C ASP A 347 -54.36 -43.79 -15.83
N GLY A 348 -54.47 -42.59 -15.25
CA GLY A 348 -54.48 -42.33 -13.81
C GLY A 348 -53.33 -41.45 -13.30
N ILE A 349 -52.45 -40.96 -14.18
CA ILE A 349 -51.75 -39.68 -14.05
C ILE A 349 -52.73 -38.56 -14.50
N ALA A 350 -52.49 -37.30 -14.11
CA ALA A 350 -53.26 -36.14 -14.58
C ALA A 350 -52.49 -35.44 -15.70
N ASP A 351 -53.18 -34.70 -16.58
CA ASP A 351 -52.58 -34.16 -17.80
C ASP A 351 -51.44 -33.15 -17.49
N SER A 352 -51.61 -32.31 -16.46
CA SER A 352 -50.57 -31.48 -15.82
C SER A 352 -49.34 -32.23 -15.28
N ASN A 353 -49.46 -33.53 -15.01
CA ASN A 353 -48.45 -34.37 -14.36
C ASN A 353 -47.87 -35.44 -15.33
N GLU A 354 -48.22 -35.39 -16.63
CA GLU A 354 -47.53 -36.18 -17.65
C GLU A 354 -46.20 -35.51 -18.08
N ASP A 355 -45.32 -36.34 -18.61
CA ASP A 355 -44.05 -36.00 -19.28
C ASP A 355 -44.31 -36.28 -20.78
N HIS A 356 -44.57 -35.23 -21.58
CA HIS A 356 -45.15 -35.42 -22.92
C HIS A 356 -44.13 -35.84 -23.97
N ASP A 357 -42.89 -35.31 -23.92
CA ASP A 357 -41.86 -35.59 -24.91
C ASP A 357 -40.78 -36.60 -24.47
N GLY A 358 -40.60 -36.79 -23.15
CA GLY A 358 -39.73 -37.79 -22.55
C GLY A 358 -38.40 -37.27 -22.00
N ASP A 359 -38.28 -35.98 -21.66
CA ASP A 359 -37.06 -35.38 -21.10
C ASP A 359 -36.84 -35.74 -19.61
N GLY A 360 -37.88 -35.60 -18.77
CA GLY A 360 -37.86 -35.87 -17.34
C GLY A 360 -38.59 -34.85 -16.45
N LEU A 361 -38.94 -33.68 -17.01
CA LEU A 361 -39.80 -32.66 -16.38
C LEU A 361 -41.29 -33.04 -16.57
N ALA A 362 -42.21 -32.18 -16.16
CA ALA A 362 -43.65 -32.43 -16.28
C ALA A 362 -44.39 -31.21 -16.83
N ASN A 363 -45.45 -31.46 -17.60
CA ASN A 363 -46.14 -30.45 -18.42
C ASN A 363 -46.47 -29.15 -17.67
N ALA A 364 -46.92 -29.23 -16.41
CA ALA A 364 -47.25 -28.04 -15.62
C ALA A 364 -46.01 -27.30 -15.08
N MET A 365 -44.93 -28.00 -14.76
CA MET A 365 -43.65 -27.38 -14.35
C MET A 365 -43.01 -26.66 -15.53
N GLU A 366 -42.96 -27.31 -16.71
CA GLU A 366 -42.52 -26.66 -17.95
C GLU A 366 -43.32 -25.38 -18.25
N VAL A 367 -44.64 -25.39 -18.05
CA VAL A 367 -45.50 -24.21 -18.23
C VAL A 367 -45.25 -23.12 -17.16
N GLU A 368 -44.95 -23.50 -15.92
CA GLU A 368 -44.63 -22.57 -14.82
C GLU A 368 -43.28 -21.87 -15.05
N LEU A 369 -42.29 -22.59 -15.56
CA LEU A 369 -40.98 -22.08 -15.97
C LEU A 369 -40.98 -21.34 -17.32
N GLY A 370 -42.05 -21.47 -18.11
CA GLY A 370 -42.20 -20.84 -19.43
C GLY A 370 -41.51 -21.56 -20.59
N MET A 371 -41.14 -22.83 -20.35
CA MET A 371 -40.68 -23.81 -21.33
C MET A 371 -41.84 -24.32 -22.21
N ASN A 372 -41.53 -25.23 -23.14
CA ASN A 372 -42.47 -25.72 -24.15
C ASN A 372 -42.66 -27.25 -24.03
N PRO A 373 -43.80 -27.76 -23.52
CA PRO A 373 -44.03 -29.20 -23.26
C PRO A 373 -44.19 -30.11 -24.50
N ASN A 374 -43.47 -29.82 -25.58
CA ASN A 374 -43.46 -30.54 -26.84
C ASN A 374 -42.04 -30.70 -27.44
N ASP A 375 -41.01 -30.06 -26.88
CA ASP A 375 -39.65 -30.04 -27.43
C ASP A 375 -38.63 -29.91 -26.28
N SER A 376 -38.01 -31.05 -25.95
CA SER A 376 -37.16 -31.35 -24.78
C SER A 376 -35.82 -30.61 -24.67
N ASP A 377 -35.73 -29.45 -25.31
CA ASP A 377 -34.56 -28.59 -25.56
C ASP A 377 -35.18 -27.27 -26.08
N SER A 378 -35.91 -26.57 -25.21
CA SER A 378 -36.82 -25.45 -25.58
C SER A 378 -36.12 -24.28 -26.30
N ASP A 379 -34.82 -24.13 -26.08
CA ASP A 379 -33.96 -23.04 -26.56
C ASP A 379 -33.08 -23.41 -27.79
N ASP A 380 -32.90 -24.70 -28.11
CA ASP A 380 -32.05 -25.26 -29.20
C ASP A 380 -30.52 -25.20 -28.86
N ASP A 381 -30.14 -25.10 -27.56
CA ASP A 381 -28.76 -25.10 -27.00
C ASP A 381 -28.14 -26.51 -26.92
N GLY A 382 -28.91 -27.51 -26.46
CA GLY A 382 -28.49 -28.90 -26.30
C GLY A 382 -28.29 -29.41 -24.86
N VAL A 383 -28.62 -28.62 -23.84
CA VAL A 383 -29.12 -29.10 -22.54
C VAL A 383 -30.55 -29.65 -22.71
N LEU A 384 -31.14 -30.28 -21.70
CA LEU A 384 -32.57 -30.64 -21.66
C LEU A 384 -33.26 -29.74 -20.63
N ASP A 385 -34.52 -29.37 -20.83
CA ASP A 385 -35.28 -28.50 -19.92
C ASP A 385 -35.22 -28.99 -18.45
N SER A 386 -35.30 -30.30 -18.19
CA SER A 386 -35.10 -30.91 -16.85
C SER A 386 -33.70 -30.78 -16.25
N HIS A 387 -32.70 -30.40 -17.05
CA HIS A 387 -31.29 -30.22 -16.67
C HIS A 387 -30.84 -28.75 -16.81
N GLU A 388 -31.75 -27.82 -17.13
CA GLU A 388 -31.49 -26.39 -17.02
C GLU A 388 -31.55 -25.93 -15.56
N ASP A 389 -30.87 -24.81 -15.30
CA ASP A 389 -30.91 -23.96 -14.11
C ASP A 389 -31.74 -22.72 -14.52
N THR A 390 -32.99 -22.62 -14.06
CA THR A 390 -33.95 -21.66 -14.64
C THR A 390 -33.83 -20.27 -14.02
N ASP A 391 -33.49 -20.18 -12.74
CA ASP A 391 -33.47 -18.92 -11.99
C ASP A 391 -32.06 -18.45 -11.58
N GLY A 392 -31.07 -19.34 -11.64
CA GLY A 392 -29.65 -19.05 -11.48
C GLY A 392 -29.07 -19.37 -10.10
N ASP A 393 -29.63 -20.34 -9.37
CA ASP A 393 -29.15 -20.77 -8.04
C ASP A 393 -28.00 -21.81 -8.09
N GLY A 394 -27.84 -22.51 -9.22
CA GLY A 394 -26.81 -23.53 -9.44
C GLY A 394 -27.29 -24.99 -9.34
N LEU A 395 -28.52 -25.23 -8.91
CA LEU A 395 -29.20 -26.51 -9.03
C LEU A 395 -29.77 -26.68 -10.45
N SER A 396 -30.47 -27.78 -10.70
CA SER A 396 -31.20 -27.98 -11.96
C SER A 396 -32.62 -28.45 -11.69
N ASN A 397 -33.52 -28.09 -12.59
CA ASN A 397 -34.98 -28.27 -12.44
C ASN A 397 -35.39 -29.67 -11.94
N SER A 398 -34.68 -30.74 -12.37
CA SER A 398 -34.96 -32.12 -11.92
C SER A 398 -34.30 -32.54 -10.59
N LEU A 399 -33.20 -31.91 -10.20
CA LEU A 399 -32.59 -32.09 -8.87
C LEU A 399 -33.42 -31.39 -7.81
N GLU A 400 -33.84 -30.16 -8.06
CA GLU A 400 -34.74 -29.39 -7.19
C GLU A 400 -36.07 -30.11 -6.93
N ASN A 401 -36.70 -30.64 -7.99
CA ASN A 401 -37.86 -31.52 -7.88
C ASN A 401 -37.60 -32.82 -7.08
N THR A 402 -36.33 -33.19 -6.88
CA THR A 402 -35.91 -34.34 -6.05
C THR A 402 -35.67 -33.94 -4.59
N LEU A 403 -35.09 -32.77 -4.32
CA LEU A 403 -34.89 -32.19 -2.98
C LEU A 403 -36.20 -31.70 -2.37
N GLY A 404 -37.07 -31.09 -3.19
CA GLY A 404 -38.36 -30.54 -2.83
C GLY A 404 -38.43 -29.00 -2.83
N THR A 405 -37.48 -28.35 -3.50
CA THR A 405 -37.43 -26.91 -3.78
C THR A 405 -38.27 -26.55 -5.02
N ASP A 406 -38.36 -25.26 -5.35
CA ASP A 406 -39.27 -24.66 -6.34
C ASP A 406 -38.46 -24.00 -7.48
N PRO A 407 -38.32 -24.63 -8.68
CA PRO A 407 -37.42 -24.20 -9.77
C PRO A 407 -37.66 -22.83 -10.42
N ALA A 408 -38.54 -22.02 -9.84
CA ALA A 408 -38.77 -20.63 -10.20
C ALA A 408 -38.30 -19.64 -9.11
N LEU A 409 -37.74 -20.13 -7.99
CA LEU A 409 -37.39 -19.38 -6.79
C LEU A 409 -36.06 -19.85 -6.15
N VAL A 410 -34.96 -19.14 -6.48
CA VAL A 410 -33.61 -19.13 -5.88
C VAL A 410 -33.52 -19.18 -4.33
N ASP A 411 -34.64 -19.08 -3.60
CA ASP A 411 -34.81 -19.16 -2.14
C ASP A 411 -36.26 -19.63 -1.90
N SER A 412 -36.49 -20.95 -1.81
CA SER A 412 -37.83 -21.56 -1.71
C SER A 412 -38.53 -21.30 -0.37
N ASP A 413 -37.77 -21.24 0.74
CA ASP A 413 -38.32 -21.05 2.10
C ASP A 413 -38.63 -19.57 2.39
N GLY A 414 -37.81 -18.66 1.85
CA GLY A 414 -37.81 -17.24 2.16
C GLY A 414 -36.94 -16.89 3.39
N ASP A 415 -35.91 -17.70 3.65
CA ASP A 415 -34.98 -17.57 4.78
C ASP A 415 -33.85 -16.58 4.45
N GLY A 416 -33.22 -16.75 3.29
CA GLY A 416 -32.15 -15.89 2.77
C GLY A 416 -30.84 -16.61 2.44
N VAL A 417 -30.75 -17.93 2.65
CA VAL A 417 -29.84 -18.83 1.93
C VAL A 417 -30.43 -19.11 0.54
N LEU A 418 -29.61 -19.49 -0.45
CA LEU A 418 -30.11 -19.94 -1.76
C LEU A 418 -30.32 -21.46 -1.74
N ASP A 419 -31.25 -22.00 -2.52
CA ASP A 419 -31.54 -23.44 -2.48
C ASP A 419 -30.31 -24.31 -2.85
N GLY A 420 -29.43 -23.84 -3.72
CA GLY A 420 -28.12 -24.45 -4.00
C GLY A 420 -27.06 -24.28 -2.89
N ASP A 421 -27.17 -23.24 -2.06
CA ASP A 421 -26.29 -22.98 -0.91
C ASP A 421 -26.76 -23.69 0.39
N GLU A 422 -27.97 -24.27 0.41
CA GLU A 422 -28.53 -25.04 1.53
C GLU A 422 -27.84 -26.41 1.72
N ASP A 423 -27.95 -26.94 2.95
CA ASP A 423 -27.57 -28.31 3.35
C ASP A 423 -28.88 -29.13 3.51
N SER A 424 -29.21 -29.95 2.50
CA SER A 424 -30.52 -30.60 2.39
C SER A 424 -30.76 -31.75 3.37
N ASP A 425 -29.70 -32.44 3.81
CA ASP A 425 -29.83 -33.66 4.63
C ASP A 425 -29.04 -33.68 5.94
N PHE A 426 -28.28 -32.62 6.21
CA PHE A 426 -27.65 -32.23 7.48
C PHE A 426 -26.34 -32.96 7.80
N ASP A 427 -25.45 -33.05 6.80
CA ASP A 427 -24.14 -33.70 6.92
C ASP A 427 -22.95 -32.73 7.07
N GLY A 428 -23.07 -31.50 6.57
CA GLY A 428 -22.07 -30.42 6.66
C GLY A 428 -21.74 -29.73 5.32
N ILE A 429 -22.01 -30.37 4.17
CA ILE A 429 -21.75 -29.82 2.84
C ILE A 429 -23.02 -29.14 2.29
N SER A 430 -22.87 -28.12 1.44
CA SER A 430 -24.01 -27.54 0.70
C SER A 430 -24.26 -28.25 -0.63
N ASN A 431 -25.52 -28.23 -1.08
CA ASN A 431 -25.99 -28.94 -2.27
C ASN A 431 -25.10 -28.68 -3.50
N ILE A 432 -24.63 -27.43 -3.70
CA ILE A 432 -23.78 -27.05 -4.83
C ILE A 432 -22.34 -27.58 -4.71
N LEU A 433 -21.77 -27.68 -3.51
CA LEU A 433 -20.42 -28.20 -3.30
C LEU A 433 -20.39 -29.72 -3.57
N GLU A 434 -21.37 -30.46 -3.06
CA GLU A 434 -21.56 -31.88 -3.36
C GLU A 434 -21.65 -32.16 -4.86
N ILE A 435 -22.43 -31.37 -5.61
CA ILE A 435 -22.58 -31.52 -7.07
C ILE A 435 -21.23 -31.36 -7.79
N ASN A 436 -20.37 -30.47 -7.30
CA ASN A 436 -19.04 -30.24 -7.87
C ASN A 436 -18.07 -31.40 -7.53
N ALA A 437 -18.09 -31.91 -6.31
CA ALA A 437 -17.37 -33.12 -5.90
C ALA A 437 -17.86 -34.39 -6.61
N GLY A 438 -19.15 -34.43 -7.00
CA GLY A 438 -19.81 -35.60 -7.57
C GLY A 438 -20.48 -36.52 -6.53
N LEU A 439 -20.75 -35.97 -5.35
CA LEU A 439 -21.56 -36.52 -4.25
C LEU A 439 -23.07 -36.39 -4.61
N ASN A 440 -23.99 -36.48 -3.64
CA ASN A 440 -25.42 -36.61 -3.92
C ASN A 440 -26.30 -35.95 -2.83
N PRO A 441 -26.84 -34.73 -3.07
CA PRO A 441 -27.55 -33.86 -2.09
C PRO A 441 -28.87 -34.36 -1.47
N ALA A 442 -29.10 -35.66 -1.46
CA ALA A 442 -30.25 -36.31 -0.84
C ALA A 442 -29.83 -37.57 -0.05
N GLN A 443 -28.54 -37.75 0.24
CA GLN A 443 -28.00 -38.79 1.10
C GLN A 443 -26.75 -38.38 1.91
N GLU A 444 -26.91 -38.25 3.23
CA GLU A 444 -25.93 -38.25 4.35
C GLU A 444 -24.74 -39.25 4.31
N ASP A 445 -24.61 -40.09 3.27
CA ASP A 445 -23.64 -41.18 3.06
C ASP A 445 -23.82 -41.68 1.60
N SER A 446 -23.15 -41.03 0.64
CA SER A 446 -23.28 -41.27 -0.81
C SER A 446 -22.79 -42.64 -1.25
N ASP A 447 -21.63 -43.10 -0.75
CA ASP A 447 -21.05 -44.43 -1.06
C ASP A 447 -21.79 -45.57 -0.34
N SER A 448 -22.30 -45.32 0.87
CA SER A 448 -22.80 -46.31 1.84
C SER A 448 -21.71 -47.15 2.55
N ASP A 449 -20.57 -46.54 2.85
CA ASP A 449 -19.48 -47.06 3.70
C ASP A 449 -19.83 -46.90 5.19
N GLY A 450 -20.33 -45.72 5.58
CA GLY A 450 -20.72 -45.34 6.94
C GLY A 450 -19.86 -44.26 7.62
N ILE A 451 -18.99 -43.59 6.86
CA ILE A 451 -18.61 -42.18 7.05
C ILE A 451 -19.78 -41.29 6.50
N LEU A 452 -19.86 -40.01 6.86
CA LEU A 452 -20.79 -39.04 6.24
C LEU A 452 -20.01 -38.25 5.19
N ASP A 453 -20.62 -37.73 4.13
CA ASP A 453 -19.85 -37.10 3.06
C ASP A 453 -19.09 -35.87 3.59
N GLY A 454 -19.69 -35.04 4.44
CA GLY A 454 -19.01 -33.97 5.21
C GLY A 454 -17.89 -34.43 6.18
N GLN A 455 -17.58 -35.73 6.26
CA GLN A 455 -16.48 -36.30 7.05
C GLN A 455 -15.61 -37.27 6.23
N GLU A 456 -15.75 -37.27 4.90
CA GLU A 456 -14.93 -38.05 3.98
C GLU A 456 -13.76 -37.21 3.42
N ASP A 457 -12.61 -37.86 3.24
CA ASP A 457 -11.47 -37.41 2.44
C ASP A 457 -11.77 -37.79 0.97
N THR A 458 -12.40 -36.88 0.23
CA THR A 458 -13.01 -37.19 -1.09
C THR A 458 -11.97 -37.59 -2.14
N ASP A 459 -10.81 -36.95 -2.11
CA ASP A 459 -9.82 -37.05 -3.19
C ASP A 459 -8.49 -37.70 -2.81
N GLY A 460 -8.21 -37.85 -1.51
CA GLY A 460 -7.14 -38.68 -0.94
C GLY A 460 -5.91 -37.89 -0.48
N ASP A 461 -6.10 -36.70 0.08
CA ASP A 461 -5.05 -35.73 0.39
C ASP A 461 -4.62 -35.73 1.87
N GLY A 462 -5.57 -35.89 2.79
CA GLY A 462 -5.35 -35.90 4.24
C GLY A 462 -6.36 -35.08 5.06
N LEU A 463 -7.04 -34.11 4.45
CA LEU A 463 -8.14 -33.35 5.05
C LEU A 463 -9.47 -34.12 4.94
N ASP A 464 -10.49 -33.63 5.65
CA ASP A 464 -11.88 -33.99 5.37
C ASP A 464 -12.64 -32.80 4.77
N ASN A 465 -13.69 -33.10 4.01
CA ASN A 465 -14.47 -32.11 3.28
C ASN A 465 -14.95 -30.93 4.16
N GLN A 466 -15.20 -31.15 5.46
CA GLN A 466 -15.65 -30.07 6.35
C GLN A 466 -14.50 -29.14 6.72
N THR A 467 -13.31 -29.67 7.01
CA THR A 467 -12.09 -28.87 7.23
C THR A 467 -11.74 -28.07 5.98
N GLU A 468 -11.75 -28.68 4.80
CA GLU A 468 -11.52 -27.99 3.52
C GLU A 468 -12.47 -26.81 3.29
N ILE A 469 -13.76 -26.98 3.62
CA ILE A 469 -14.77 -25.91 3.54
C ILE A 469 -14.48 -24.77 4.52
N GLU A 470 -13.97 -25.06 5.73
CA GLU A 470 -13.55 -24.03 6.69
C GLU A 470 -12.28 -23.29 6.22
N LEU A 471 -11.37 -23.98 5.52
CA LEU A 471 -10.18 -23.40 4.86
C LEU A 471 -10.49 -22.71 3.50
N SER A 472 -11.72 -22.82 2.99
CA SER A 472 -12.15 -22.32 1.67
C SER A 472 -11.48 -22.98 0.45
N LEU A 473 -11.11 -24.26 0.59
CA LEU A 473 -10.51 -25.12 -0.43
C LEU A 473 -11.59 -25.79 -1.33
N ASP A 474 -11.17 -26.60 -2.31
CA ASP A 474 -12.04 -27.27 -3.28
C ASP A 474 -11.95 -28.80 -3.11
N ILE A 475 -12.94 -29.34 -2.37
CA ILE A 475 -13.24 -30.74 -1.97
C ILE A 475 -13.30 -31.80 -3.09
N SER A 476 -12.70 -31.52 -4.24
CA SER A 476 -12.61 -32.36 -5.43
C SER A 476 -11.20 -32.38 -6.06
N LYS A 477 -10.24 -31.65 -5.47
CA LYS A 477 -8.86 -31.48 -5.95
C LYS A 477 -7.85 -31.50 -4.78
N PRO A 478 -6.94 -32.50 -4.73
CA PRO A 478 -5.85 -32.60 -3.75
C PRO A 478 -4.73 -31.56 -3.90
N ASP A 479 -5.02 -30.42 -4.53
CA ASP A 479 -4.11 -29.39 -5.08
C ASP A 479 -5.04 -28.28 -5.61
N SER A 480 -5.57 -27.46 -4.70
CA SER A 480 -6.63 -26.48 -5.00
C SER A 480 -6.16 -25.33 -5.88
N ASP A 481 -4.99 -24.79 -5.56
CA ASP A 481 -4.37 -23.60 -6.17
C ASP A 481 -3.56 -23.94 -7.45
N GLY A 482 -2.88 -25.10 -7.50
CA GLY A 482 -2.08 -25.56 -8.63
C GLY A 482 -0.55 -25.40 -8.53
N ASP A 483 -0.01 -25.06 -7.35
CA ASP A 483 1.41 -24.99 -6.99
C ASP A 483 2.11 -26.35 -7.12
N GLY A 484 1.50 -27.40 -6.56
CA GLY A 484 2.01 -28.78 -6.58
C GLY A 484 2.49 -29.34 -5.23
N VAL A 485 2.29 -28.62 -4.13
CA VAL A 485 1.96 -29.19 -2.81
C VAL A 485 0.52 -29.77 -2.86
N ASN A 486 0.08 -30.45 -1.81
CA ASN A 486 -1.28 -30.93 -1.60
C ASN A 486 -1.89 -30.13 -0.44
N ASP A 487 -3.16 -29.77 -0.45
CA ASP A 487 -3.76 -28.86 0.53
C ASP A 487 -3.59 -29.34 2.00
N GLY A 488 -3.75 -30.64 2.28
CA GLY A 488 -3.45 -31.30 3.55
C GLY A 488 -1.94 -31.45 3.87
N GLN A 489 -1.07 -30.97 2.99
CA GLN A 489 0.38 -30.89 3.12
C GLN A 489 0.89 -29.43 3.00
N GLU A 490 0.00 -28.47 2.84
CA GLU A 490 0.28 -27.05 3.10
C GLU A 490 0.32 -26.81 4.62
N ASP A 491 1.01 -25.74 4.97
CA ASP A 491 1.14 -25.13 6.30
C ASP A 491 0.58 -23.71 6.09
N THR A 492 -0.57 -23.40 6.69
CA THR A 492 -1.41 -22.24 6.27
C THR A 492 -1.13 -20.98 7.08
N ASP A 493 -0.58 -21.13 8.28
CA ASP A 493 -0.23 -20.04 9.20
C ASP A 493 1.27 -19.96 9.56
N ASP A 494 2.11 -20.74 8.86
CA ASP A 494 3.58 -20.79 8.93
C ASP A 494 4.12 -21.30 10.31
N ASP A 495 3.40 -22.21 10.97
CA ASP A 495 3.70 -22.69 12.34
C ASP A 495 4.65 -23.92 12.39
N GLY A 496 4.81 -24.62 11.27
CA GLY A 496 5.65 -25.81 11.11
C GLY A 496 4.87 -27.14 11.03
N LEU A 497 3.56 -27.15 11.23
CA LEU A 497 2.67 -28.28 11.02
C LEU A 497 1.95 -28.16 9.68
N SER A 498 1.62 -29.31 9.08
CA SER A 498 0.74 -29.34 7.91
C SER A 498 -0.73 -29.44 8.31
N ASN A 499 -1.63 -28.81 7.56
CA ASN A 499 -3.08 -28.78 7.78
C ASN A 499 -3.71 -30.14 8.18
N ALA A 500 -3.27 -31.27 7.58
CA ALA A 500 -3.79 -32.60 7.90
C ALA A 500 -3.23 -33.22 9.19
N LEU A 501 -2.06 -32.80 9.64
CA LEU A 501 -1.47 -33.20 10.93
C LEU A 501 -2.17 -32.47 12.08
N GLU A 502 -2.45 -31.18 11.91
CA GLU A 502 -3.25 -30.41 12.85
C GLU A 502 -4.65 -31.00 13.04
N ASN A 503 -5.33 -31.40 11.95
CA ASN A 503 -6.62 -32.10 12.03
C ASN A 503 -6.52 -33.45 12.78
N ILE A 504 -5.34 -34.08 12.82
CA ILE A 504 -5.08 -35.29 13.61
C ILE A 504 -4.87 -34.95 15.11
N LEU A 505 -4.18 -33.86 15.42
CA LEU A 505 -3.94 -33.37 16.79
C LEU A 505 -5.20 -32.75 17.42
N GLY A 506 -6.03 -32.11 16.60
CA GLY A 506 -7.21 -31.34 16.99
C GLY A 506 -6.96 -29.85 17.17
N THR A 507 -5.88 -29.33 16.57
CA THR A 507 -5.57 -27.90 16.40
C THR A 507 -6.29 -27.34 15.16
N ASN A 508 -6.01 -26.10 14.74
CA ASN A 508 -6.81 -25.36 13.76
C ASN A 508 -5.92 -24.66 12.70
N PRO A 509 -5.93 -25.11 11.43
CA PRO A 509 -5.05 -24.64 10.33
C PRO A 509 -5.29 -23.22 9.79
N LEU A 510 -5.58 -22.27 10.69
CA LEU A 510 -5.78 -20.82 10.45
C LEU A 510 -5.36 -19.98 11.67
N LEU A 511 -4.81 -20.63 12.71
CA LEU A 511 -4.42 -20.07 13.99
C LEU A 511 -3.24 -20.87 14.57
N ALA A 512 -2.02 -20.46 14.24
CA ALA A 512 -0.76 -20.98 14.80
C ALA A 512 -0.67 -21.06 16.34
N ASP A 513 -1.64 -20.52 17.11
CA ASP A 513 -1.84 -20.76 18.56
C ASP A 513 -3.35 -21.02 18.79
N SER A 514 -3.77 -22.28 18.76
CA SER A 514 -5.18 -22.68 18.81
C SER A 514 -5.84 -22.48 20.19
N ASP A 515 -5.08 -22.63 21.29
CA ASP A 515 -5.59 -22.46 22.67
C ASP A 515 -5.65 -20.97 23.08
N SER A 516 -4.81 -20.14 22.46
CA SER A 516 -4.44 -18.78 22.89
C SER A 516 -3.67 -18.75 24.22
N ASP A 517 -2.74 -19.69 24.39
CA ASP A 517 -1.84 -19.81 25.56
C ASP A 517 -0.58 -18.93 25.40
N GLY A 518 -0.07 -18.79 24.17
CA GLY A 518 1.16 -18.08 23.82
C GLY A 518 2.35 -18.98 23.45
N VAL A 519 2.10 -20.27 23.19
CA VAL A 519 2.98 -21.20 22.47
C VAL A 519 2.30 -21.49 21.13
N GLU A 520 3.08 -21.64 20.06
CA GLU A 520 2.53 -22.00 18.74
C GLU A 520 2.28 -23.52 18.67
N ASP A 521 1.29 -23.99 17.92
CA ASP A 521 0.83 -25.39 17.96
C ASP A 521 1.94 -26.36 17.51
N GLY A 522 2.76 -26.00 16.53
CA GLY A 522 3.99 -26.70 16.13
C GLY A 522 5.12 -26.66 17.17
N GLN A 523 5.03 -25.75 18.15
CA GLN A 523 5.95 -25.63 19.28
C GLN A 523 5.39 -26.24 20.59
N GLU A 524 4.18 -26.82 20.59
CA GLU A 524 3.69 -27.64 21.71
C GLU A 524 4.40 -29.01 21.78
N ASP A 525 4.48 -29.55 23.00
CA ASP A 525 4.85 -30.93 23.35
C ASP A 525 3.54 -31.68 23.68
N SER A 526 2.97 -32.37 22.69
CA SER A 526 1.59 -32.88 22.76
C SER A 526 1.39 -34.09 23.68
N ASP A 527 2.38 -34.97 23.79
CA ASP A 527 2.29 -36.22 24.58
C ASP A 527 3.15 -36.24 25.85
N GLY A 528 4.14 -35.35 25.98
CA GLY A 528 4.95 -35.13 27.18
C GLY A 528 6.33 -35.82 27.14
N ASP A 529 6.85 -36.05 25.93
CA ASP A 529 8.13 -36.66 25.59
C ASP A 529 9.32 -35.70 25.81
N GLY A 530 9.19 -34.45 25.32
CA GLY A 530 10.19 -33.40 25.44
C GLY A 530 10.57 -32.71 24.13
N LEU A 531 10.30 -33.33 22.97
CA LEU A 531 10.34 -32.70 21.65
C LEU A 531 9.10 -31.84 21.42
N THR A 532 9.16 -30.92 20.45
CA THR A 532 7.97 -30.24 19.93
C THR A 532 7.39 -30.96 18.71
N ASN A 533 6.09 -30.78 18.48
CA ASN A 533 5.35 -31.36 17.36
C ASN A 533 6.08 -31.17 16.00
N ALA A 534 6.64 -29.98 15.74
CA ALA A 534 7.40 -29.70 14.51
C ALA A 534 8.80 -30.34 14.49
N GLN A 535 9.47 -30.50 15.63
CA GLN A 535 10.76 -31.22 15.71
C GLN A 535 10.58 -32.70 15.36
N GLU A 536 9.57 -33.35 15.93
CA GLU A 536 9.22 -34.74 15.60
C GLU A 536 8.89 -34.94 14.11
N VAL A 537 8.12 -34.04 13.51
CA VAL A 537 7.81 -34.05 12.07
C VAL A 537 9.10 -34.00 11.24
N SER A 538 10.08 -33.18 11.66
CA SER A 538 11.37 -33.07 10.99
C SER A 538 12.21 -34.36 11.07
N LEU A 539 12.14 -35.07 12.19
CA LEU A 539 12.80 -36.36 12.43
C LEU A 539 12.04 -37.54 11.77
N GLY A 540 10.77 -37.35 11.43
CA GLY A 540 9.88 -38.38 10.87
C GLY A 540 9.23 -39.27 11.92
N LEU A 541 9.05 -38.74 13.12
CA LEU A 541 8.40 -39.32 14.30
C LEU A 541 6.88 -38.99 14.28
N ASN A 542 6.16 -39.13 15.38
CA ASN A 542 4.69 -39.04 15.42
C ASN A 542 4.20 -38.26 16.65
N PRO A 543 3.78 -36.97 16.50
CA PRO A 543 3.38 -36.03 17.58
C PRO A 543 2.18 -36.36 18.48
N ALA A 544 1.94 -37.64 18.78
CA ALA A 544 0.79 -38.12 19.52
C ALA A 544 0.98 -39.53 20.15
N ASP A 545 2.20 -40.07 20.23
CA ASP A 545 2.49 -41.41 20.77
C ASP A 545 3.97 -41.45 21.29
N ASP A 546 4.14 -41.44 22.63
CA ASP A 546 5.39 -41.18 23.39
C ASP A 546 6.55 -42.21 23.23
N ASP A 547 6.53 -43.02 22.17
CA ASP A 547 7.43 -44.16 21.85
C ASP A 547 7.08 -44.65 20.41
N SER A 548 7.41 -43.87 19.37
CA SER A 548 6.93 -44.07 17.97
C SER A 548 7.23 -45.47 17.39
N ASP A 549 8.25 -46.14 17.89
CA ASP A 549 8.74 -47.45 17.44
C ASP A 549 8.31 -48.64 18.36
N ASP A 550 7.65 -48.38 19.50
CA ASP A 550 7.13 -49.38 20.48
C ASP A 550 8.30 -50.17 21.15
N ASN A 551 9.46 -49.52 21.39
CA ASN A 551 10.64 -50.09 22.06
C ASN A 551 10.82 -49.72 23.54
N GLY A 552 10.35 -48.55 23.96
CA GLY A 552 10.34 -48.09 25.36
C GLY A 552 11.54 -47.27 25.79
N VAL A 553 12.14 -46.53 24.86
CA VAL A 553 12.79 -45.23 25.06
C VAL A 553 11.76 -44.15 24.62
N LEU A 554 11.87 -42.90 25.08
CA LEU A 554 11.04 -41.81 24.54
C LEU A 554 11.70 -41.26 23.27
N ASP A 555 10.94 -40.64 22.38
CA ASP A 555 11.41 -40.18 21.06
C ASP A 555 12.50 -39.09 21.17
N GLY A 556 12.44 -38.23 22.19
CA GLY A 556 13.50 -37.28 22.57
C GLY A 556 14.66 -37.87 23.39
N ASP A 557 14.45 -39.02 24.06
CA ASP A 557 15.49 -39.81 24.75
C ASP A 557 16.26 -40.75 23.77
N GLU A 558 15.84 -40.85 22.49
CA GLU A 558 16.49 -41.72 21.48
C GLU A 558 17.83 -41.15 20.99
N ASP A 559 18.69 -42.07 20.55
CA ASP A 559 20.00 -41.87 19.91
C ASP A 559 19.86 -42.43 18.48
N ASN A 560 19.50 -41.55 17.54
CA ASN A 560 18.95 -41.95 16.23
C ASN A 560 20.06 -42.28 15.21
N ASP A 561 21.23 -41.64 15.33
CA ASP A 561 22.36 -41.84 14.42
C ASP A 561 23.43 -42.83 14.95
N GLN A 562 23.53 -43.01 16.29
CA GLN A 562 24.54 -43.79 17.05
C GLN A 562 25.91 -43.11 17.27
N ASP A 563 25.93 -41.78 17.47
CA ASP A 563 27.11 -41.06 17.97
C ASP A 563 27.29 -41.24 19.51
N GLY A 564 26.25 -40.95 20.30
CA GLY A 564 26.24 -41.03 21.77
C GLY A 564 25.34 -40.01 22.48
N LEU A 565 24.92 -38.94 21.81
CA LEU A 565 24.02 -37.91 22.33
C LEU A 565 22.53 -38.30 22.12
N PRO A 566 21.58 -37.81 22.94
CA PRO A 566 20.15 -37.93 22.66
C PRO A 566 19.59 -36.81 21.78
N ASN A 567 18.61 -37.12 20.94
CA ASN A 567 17.93 -36.21 20.01
C ASN A 567 17.56 -34.84 20.64
N LEU A 568 16.99 -34.85 21.85
CA LEU A 568 16.57 -33.64 22.58
C LEU A 568 17.75 -32.77 23.03
N LEU A 569 18.89 -33.38 23.38
CA LEU A 569 20.10 -32.65 23.76
C LEU A 569 20.73 -32.01 22.52
N GLU A 570 20.92 -32.79 21.45
CA GLU A 570 21.42 -32.29 20.17
C GLU A 570 20.61 -31.09 19.65
N LEU A 571 19.28 -31.18 19.65
CA LEU A 571 18.39 -30.08 19.24
C LEU A 571 18.51 -28.85 20.15
N SER A 572 18.81 -29.03 21.44
CA SER A 572 19.07 -27.92 22.37
C SER A 572 20.41 -27.21 22.09
N MET A 573 21.39 -27.93 21.52
CA MET A 573 22.71 -27.43 21.10
C MET A 573 22.72 -26.89 19.65
N GLY A 574 21.63 -27.08 18.90
CA GLY A 574 21.54 -26.71 17.48
C GLY A 574 22.21 -27.70 16.52
N LEU A 575 22.47 -28.91 17.00
CA LEU A 575 22.98 -30.05 16.23
C LEU A 575 21.84 -30.75 15.46
N ASP A 576 22.17 -31.72 14.60
CA ASP A 576 21.21 -32.42 13.72
C ASP A 576 21.20 -33.93 14.04
N PRO A 577 20.16 -34.43 14.76
CA PRO A 577 20.02 -35.84 15.22
C PRO A 577 19.97 -36.93 14.15
N THR A 578 20.40 -36.62 12.92
CA THR A 578 20.51 -37.55 11.81
C THR A 578 21.95 -37.71 11.30
N LYS A 579 22.96 -37.10 11.95
CA LYS A 579 24.35 -37.04 11.48
C LYS A 579 25.42 -37.05 12.61
N GLU A 580 26.27 -38.08 12.57
CA GLU A 580 27.48 -38.29 13.42
C GLU A 580 28.55 -37.16 13.36
N ASP A 581 28.29 -36.08 12.63
CA ASP A 581 29.21 -35.02 12.17
C ASP A 581 28.32 -33.94 11.50
N THR A 582 27.79 -33.01 12.30
CA THR A 582 26.74 -32.07 11.86
C THR A 582 27.24 -31.05 10.83
N ASP A 583 28.42 -30.46 11.09
CA ASP A 583 29.02 -29.37 10.30
C ASP A 583 29.89 -29.89 9.12
N GLY A 584 30.54 -31.06 9.27
CA GLY A 584 31.39 -31.67 8.25
C GLY A 584 32.90 -31.45 8.39
N ASP A 585 33.41 -30.93 9.52
CA ASP A 585 34.83 -30.80 9.88
C ASP A 585 35.50 -32.19 9.98
N GLY A 586 34.87 -33.09 10.74
CA GLY A 586 35.35 -34.44 11.02
C GLY A 586 35.91 -34.67 12.42
N VAL A 587 35.61 -33.80 13.39
CA VAL A 587 35.22 -34.20 14.75
C VAL A 587 33.83 -34.89 14.68
N LEU A 588 33.36 -35.50 15.76
CA LEU A 588 31.98 -36.01 15.89
C LEU A 588 31.25 -35.14 16.90
N ASP A 589 29.92 -35.05 16.81
CA ASP A 589 29.13 -34.16 17.68
C ASP A 589 29.30 -34.52 19.19
N ASN A 590 29.45 -35.81 19.55
CA ASN A 590 29.82 -36.27 20.89
C ASN A 590 31.25 -35.88 21.35
N ASP A 591 32.17 -35.69 20.41
CA ASP A 591 33.60 -35.41 20.61
C ASP A 591 33.90 -33.88 20.60
N GLU A 592 32.91 -33.02 20.31
CA GLU A 592 33.07 -31.54 20.34
C GLU A 592 33.04 -30.95 21.76
N ASP A 593 33.51 -29.71 21.86
CA ASP A 593 33.55 -28.80 23.02
C ASP A 593 32.70 -27.58 22.63
N THR A 594 31.42 -27.57 23.03
CA THR A 594 30.40 -26.70 22.41
C THR A 594 30.36 -25.29 22.99
N ASP A 595 30.63 -25.10 24.28
CA ASP A 595 30.67 -23.78 24.93
C ASP A 595 32.09 -23.25 25.20
N GLY A 596 33.13 -24.08 25.06
CA GLY A 596 34.54 -23.68 25.10
C GLY A 596 35.19 -23.77 26.48
N ASP A 597 34.66 -24.59 27.39
CA ASP A 597 35.24 -24.83 28.72
C ASP A 597 36.43 -25.82 28.71
N GLY A 598 36.54 -26.64 27.66
CA GLY A 598 37.59 -27.63 27.44
C GLY A 598 37.24 -29.08 27.81
N LEU A 599 36.01 -29.36 28.24
CA LEU A 599 35.42 -30.69 28.27
C LEU A 599 34.80 -31.03 26.89
N SER A 600 34.38 -32.28 26.73
CA SER A 600 33.68 -32.73 25.52
C SER A 600 32.26 -33.16 25.85
N ASN A 601 31.33 -32.95 24.91
CA ASN A 601 29.90 -33.19 25.07
C ASN A 601 29.55 -34.57 25.70
N GLU A 602 30.19 -35.69 25.29
CA GLU A 602 29.97 -37.02 25.92
C GLU A 602 30.39 -37.07 27.41
N LEU A 603 31.46 -36.36 27.77
CA LEU A 603 32.06 -36.37 29.11
C LEU A 603 31.21 -35.57 30.09
N GLU A 604 30.77 -34.37 29.71
CA GLU A 604 29.85 -33.55 30.50
C GLU A 604 28.54 -34.28 30.81
N VAL A 605 27.92 -34.87 29.78
CA VAL A 605 26.72 -35.72 29.91
C VAL A 605 26.97 -36.93 30.83
N THR A 606 28.21 -37.43 30.87
CA THR A 606 28.62 -38.53 31.75
C THR A 606 28.82 -38.07 33.21
N LEU A 607 29.33 -36.85 33.44
CA LEU A 607 29.46 -36.22 34.75
C LEU A 607 28.09 -35.75 35.30
N GLY A 608 27.17 -35.36 34.41
CA GLY A 608 25.86 -34.80 34.73
C GLY A 608 25.79 -33.28 34.60
N LEU A 609 26.70 -32.71 33.83
CA LEU A 609 26.86 -31.31 33.44
C LEU A 609 26.05 -31.03 32.15
N ASN A 610 26.17 -29.82 31.57
CA ASN A 610 25.32 -29.37 30.46
C ASN A 610 26.13 -28.69 29.32
N PRO A 611 26.32 -29.37 28.17
CA PRO A 611 27.08 -28.93 26.96
C PRO A 611 26.66 -27.62 26.23
N ASN A 612 25.99 -26.72 26.93
CA ASN A 612 25.59 -25.39 26.45
C ASN A 612 25.94 -24.28 27.46
N LEU A 613 26.51 -24.64 28.61
CA LEU A 613 26.79 -23.77 29.74
C LEU A 613 28.13 -24.17 30.36
N SER A 614 29.17 -23.41 30.03
CA SER A 614 30.53 -23.58 30.56
C SER A 614 30.65 -23.42 32.08
N ASP A 615 29.53 -23.20 32.79
CA ASP A 615 29.32 -23.23 34.25
C ASP A 615 27.87 -23.70 34.45
N SER A 616 27.68 -24.99 34.77
CA SER A 616 26.37 -25.63 34.90
C SER A 616 25.63 -25.31 36.22
N ASP A 617 26.36 -24.88 37.27
CA ASP A 617 25.81 -24.64 38.62
C ASP A 617 25.47 -23.14 38.85
N ASP A 618 26.01 -22.23 38.03
CA ASP A 618 25.95 -20.75 38.15
C ASP A 618 26.73 -20.27 39.40
N ASP A 619 27.89 -20.92 39.68
CA ASP A 619 28.78 -20.70 40.84
C ASP A 619 29.91 -19.68 40.55
N GLY A 620 30.43 -19.68 39.32
CA GLY A 620 31.55 -18.85 38.85
C GLY A 620 32.88 -19.59 38.66
N VAL A 621 32.87 -20.92 38.64
CA VAL A 621 33.96 -21.81 38.19
C VAL A 621 33.48 -22.47 36.89
N LEU A 622 34.38 -22.70 35.93
CA LEU A 622 34.00 -23.40 34.71
C LEU A 622 33.87 -24.91 34.95
N ASP A 623 33.02 -25.59 34.19
CA ASP A 623 32.76 -27.03 34.36
C ASP A 623 34.04 -27.88 34.18
N GLY A 624 34.95 -27.49 33.30
CA GLY A 624 36.30 -28.04 33.15
C GLY A 624 37.28 -27.65 34.27
N ASP A 625 37.08 -26.50 34.90
CA ASP A 625 37.83 -26.03 36.07
C ASP A 625 37.32 -26.64 37.41
N GLU A 626 36.20 -27.37 37.42
CA GLU A 626 35.68 -28.05 38.62
C GLU A 626 36.53 -29.25 39.06
N ASP A 627 36.64 -29.46 40.38
CA ASP A 627 37.12 -30.70 41.04
C ASP A 627 35.89 -31.55 41.44
N SER A 628 35.31 -32.25 40.45
CA SER A 628 33.94 -32.79 40.54
C SER A 628 33.77 -33.93 41.56
N ASP A 629 34.85 -34.58 41.97
CA ASP A 629 34.83 -35.63 42.99
C ASP A 629 35.63 -35.35 44.29
N SER A 630 36.29 -34.18 44.35
CA SER A 630 37.03 -33.64 45.50
C SER A 630 38.36 -34.36 45.79
N ASP A 631 39.13 -34.60 44.72
CA ASP A 631 40.48 -35.17 44.68
C ASP A 631 41.56 -34.10 44.95
N GLY A 632 41.51 -33.01 44.19
CA GLY A 632 42.48 -31.93 44.14
C GLY A 632 42.94 -31.50 42.74
N ILE A 633 42.72 -32.31 41.70
CA ILE A 633 42.86 -31.91 40.29
C ILE A 633 41.48 -31.43 39.77
N ASN A 634 41.43 -30.64 38.70
CA ASN A 634 40.18 -30.29 38.01
C ASN A 634 39.90 -31.25 36.83
N ASN A 635 38.67 -31.22 36.31
CA ASN A 635 38.22 -32.12 35.26
C ASN A 635 39.10 -32.05 33.99
N ILE A 636 39.54 -30.86 33.58
CA ILE A 636 40.34 -30.67 32.35
C ILE A 636 41.79 -31.18 32.51
N ASP A 637 42.48 -30.88 33.62
CA ASP A 637 43.85 -31.36 33.86
C ASP A 637 43.86 -32.89 34.09
N GLU A 638 42.81 -33.46 34.66
CA GLU A 638 42.62 -34.92 34.74
C GLU A 638 42.49 -35.56 33.36
N VAL A 639 41.72 -34.96 32.44
CA VAL A 639 41.58 -35.46 31.05
C VAL A 639 42.91 -35.44 30.32
N ASP A 640 43.68 -34.34 30.43
CA ASP A 640 44.97 -34.20 29.73
C ASP A 640 46.07 -35.09 30.37
N ALA A 641 46.01 -35.32 31.69
CA ALA A 641 46.81 -36.34 32.40
C ALA A 641 46.42 -37.79 32.04
N GLY A 642 45.16 -38.01 31.63
CA GLY A 642 44.61 -39.32 31.29
C GLY A 642 44.06 -40.12 32.48
N LEU A 643 43.51 -39.40 33.46
CA LEU A 643 42.80 -39.90 34.65
C LEU A 643 41.30 -40.09 34.34
N ASP A 644 40.42 -40.14 35.36
CA ASP A 644 38.97 -40.37 35.23
C ASP A 644 38.25 -39.38 36.17
N PRO A 645 37.79 -38.21 35.67
CA PRO A 645 37.18 -37.12 36.47
C PRO A 645 35.91 -37.46 37.28
N SER A 646 35.55 -38.74 37.34
CA SER A 646 34.49 -39.27 38.18
C SER A 646 35.00 -40.13 39.35
N GLN A 647 36.30 -40.43 39.43
CA GLN A 647 36.94 -41.37 40.37
C GLN A 647 38.28 -40.88 40.99
N ALA A 648 38.22 -40.23 42.17
CA ALA A 648 39.31 -39.77 43.07
C ALA A 648 40.32 -40.84 43.61
N ASP A 649 40.67 -41.83 42.81
CA ASP A 649 41.57 -42.99 43.01
C ASP A 649 41.49 -43.85 41.71
N SER A 650 41.89 -43.30 40.55
CA SER A 650 41.68 -43.93 39.21
C SER A 650 42.28 -45.33 39.08
N ASP A 651 43.36 -45.62 39.83
CA ASP A 651 44.05 -46.93 39.87
C ASP A 651 43.42 -47.97 40.86
N ASP A 652 42.61 -47.54 41.84
CA ASP A 652 42.07 -48.34 42.96
C ASP A 652 43.20 -48.85 43.92
N ASP A 653 44.26 -48.04 44.15
CA ASP A 653 45.35 -48.27 45.12
C ASP A 653 44.98 -47.77 46.53
N GLY A 654 44.37 -46.59 46.62
CA GLY A 654 44.00 -45.91 47.87
C GLY A 654 44.80 -44.64 48.20
N VAL A 655 45.32 -43.94 47.19
CA VAL A 655 45.80 -42.55 47.24
C VAL A 655 44.99 -41.79 46.16
N PRO A 656 44.40 -40.62 46.45
CA PRO A 656 43.77 -39.79 45.43
C PRO A 656 44.82 -39.31 44.41
N ASP A 657 44.43 -39.13 43.16
CA ASP A 657 45.33 -38.94 42.04
C ASP A 657 46.10 -37.61 42.16
N GLY A 658 45.46 -36.52 42.59
CA GLY A 658 46.13 -35.25 42.95
C GLY A 658 47.10 -35.33 44.13
N GLN A 659 46.99 -36.38 44.94
CA GLN A 659 47.89 -36.70 46.06
C GLN A 659 48.89 -37.84 45.75
N GLU A 660 48.92 -38.38 44.51
CA GLU A 660 49.97 -39.32 44.10
C GLU A 660 51.29 -38.56 43.78
N ASP A 661 52.39 -39.25 44.04
CA ASP A 661 53.78 -38.97 43.62
C ASP A 661 54.07 -40.02 42.54
N THR A 662 53.54 -39.79 41.32
CA THR A 662 53.38 -40.83 40.29
C THR A 662 54.73 -41.36 39.77
N ASP A 663 55.79 -40.56 39.80
CA ASP A 663 57.12 -40.95 39.30
C ASP A 663 58.23 -41.17 40.37
N GLY A 664 58.11 -40.54 41.55
CA GLY A 664 59.09 -40.62 42.64
C GLY A 664 60.09 -39.45 42.78
N ASP A 665 59.82 -38.27 42.20
CA ASP A 665 60.57 -37.01 42.36
C ASP A 665 60.57 -36.51 43.83
N GLY A 666 59.40 -36.08 44.32
CA GLY A 666 59.27 -35.34 45.59
C GLY A 666 58.05 -34.42 45.67
N LEU A 667 57.57 -33.91 44.53
CA LEU A 667 56.27 -33.24 44.38
C LEU A 667 55.10 -34.26 44.38
N ASN A 668 53.89 -33.79 44.07
CA ASN A 668 52.70 -34.59 43.83
C ASN A 668 51.93 -34.01 42.64
N ASN A 669 51.12 -34.84 41.98
CA ASN A 669 50.49 -34.53 40.69
C ASN A 669 49.79 -33.15 40.66
N GLN A 670 49.03 -32.79 41.70
CA GLN A 670 48.38 -31.47 41.82
C GLN A 670 49.39 -30.29 41.75
N THR A 671 50.55 -30.40 42.38
CA THR A 671 51.60 -29.37 42.33
C THR A 671 52.38 -29.41 41.02
N GLU A 672 52.58 -30.60 40.46
CA GLU A 672 53.23 -30.75 39.14
C GLU A 672 52.38 -30.12 38.02
N ILE A 673 51.07 -30.37 38.04
CA ILE A 673 50.09 -29.76 37.14
C ILE A 673 50.06 -28.24 37.29
N ALA A 674 49.96 -27.72 38.53
CA ALA A 674 50.00 -26.27 38.79
C ALA A 674 51.28 -25.57 38.29
N LEU A 675 52.39 -26.30 38.19
CA LEU A 675 53.67 -25.80 37.66
C LEU A 675 53.89 -26.11 36.16
N GLY A 676 52.94 -26.77 35.49
CA GLY A 676 53.00 -27.12 34.06
C GLY A 676 53.96 -28.27 33.72
N LEU A 677 54.15 -29.20 34.65
CA LEU A 677 55.14 -30.30 34.59
C LEU A 677 54.50 -31.64 34.14
N ASP A 678 55.30 -32.58 33.62
CA ASP A 678 54.82 -33.92 33.24
C ASP A 678 54.88 -34.86 34.45
N ILE A 679 53.72 -35.16 35.06
CA ILE A 679 53.53 -36.06 36.22
C ILE A 679 54.11 -37.49 36.06
N ASN A 680 54.62 -37.83 34.86
CA ASN A 680 55.28 -39.09 34.56
C ASN A 680 56.83 -38.97 34.49
N ASN A 681 57.42 -37.78 34.69
CA ASN A 681 58.83 -37.49 34.37
C ASN A 681 59.53 -36.37 35.20
N ALA A 682 60.20 -36.80 36.28
CA ALA A 682 61.02 -36.11 37.31
C ALA A 682 62.25 -35.29 36.85
N ASP A 683 62.23 -34.78 35.63
CA ASP A 683 63.27 -34.01 34.92
C ASP A 683 62.56 -33.48 33.65
N SER A 684 61.50 -32.66 33.81
CA SER A 684 60.53 -32.32 32.76
C SER A 684 61.16 -31.71 31.49
N ASP A 685 62.24 -30.94 31.63
CA ASP A 685 62.95 -30.29 30.52
C ASP A 685 64.21 -31.05 30.00
N ASP A 686 64.66 -32.12 30.70
CA ASP A 686 65.85 -32.95 30.41
C ASP A 686 67.22 -32.21 30.66
N ASP A 687 67.27 -31.14 31.49
CA ASP A 687 68.50 -30.47 31.99
C ASP A 687 69.32 -31.35 32.94
N GLY A 688 68.65 -31.98 33.91
CA GLY A 688 69.27 -32.78 34.98
C GLY A 688 69.42 -32.08 36.34
N VAL A 689 68.65 -31.02 36.60
CA VAL A 689 68.00 -30.82 37.91
C VAL A 689 66.81 -31.82 37.98
N SER A 690 65.97 -31.77 39.02
CA SER A 690 64.67 -32.44 39.05
C SER A 690 63.66 -31.44 39.56
N ASP A 691 62.40 -31.59 39.17
CA ASP A 691 61.40 -30.52 39.23
C ASP A 691 61.15 -30.01 40.67
N ALA A 692 61.21 -30.87 41.71
CA ALA A 692 61.23 -30.46 43.13
C ALA A 692 62.41 -29.55 43.54
N LEU A 693 63.48 -29.48 42.76
CA LEU A 693 64.72 -28.74 43.06
C LEU A 693 64.94 -27.53 42.14
N GLU A 694 63.96 -27.18 41.32
CA GLU A 694 63.95 -25.96 40.51
C GLU A 694 63.39 -24.77 41.29
N ASP A 695 63.46 -23.60 40.67
CA ASP A 695 63.25 -22.22 41.17
C ASP A 695 62.44 -21.56 40.05
N ASN A 696 61.10 -21.72 40.12
CA ASN A 696 60.23 -21.68 38.94
C ASN A 696 59.78 -20.24 38.59
N ASP A 697 59.57 -19.42 39.61
CA ASP A 697 59.25 -17.99 39.50
C ASP A 697 60.49 -17.09 39.39
N GLY A 698 61.63 -17.54 39.93
CA GLY A 698 62.91 -16.83 40.00
C GLY A 698 63.12 -16.00 41.27
N ASP A 699 62.38 -16.25 42.35
CA ASP A 699 62.60 -15.60 43.66
C ASP A 699 63.89 -16.07 44.34
N GLY A 700 64.37 -17.29 44.05
CA GLY A 700 65.61 -17.86 44.59
C GLY A 700 65.45 -18.79 45.81
N ILE A 701 64.22 -19.13 46.19
CA ILE A 701 63.86 -20.32 46.98
C ILE A 701 63.88 -21.53 46.01
N ASN A 702 63.09 -22.59 46.21
CA ASN A 702 63.05 -23.79 45.35
C ASN A 702 61.85 -24.68 45.70
N ASN A 703 61.21 -25.30 44.71
CA ASN A 703 59.87 -25.92 44.82
C ASN A 703 59.65 -26.84 46.07
N GLU A 704 60.57 -27.75 46.42
CA GLU A 704 60.51 -28.59 47.65
C GLU A 704 60.45 -27.75 48.94
N THR A 705 61.09 -26.58 48.96
CA THR A 705 61.17 -25.66 50.10
C THR A 705 59.91 -24.82 50.25
N GLU A 706 59.38 -24.26 49.16
CA GLU A 706 58.14 -23.47 49.19
C GLU A 706 56.94 -24.31 49.65
N VAL A 707 56.71 -25.46 49.02
CA VAL A 707 55.67 -26.44 49.44
C VAL A 707 55.87 -26.90 50.90
N ALA A 708 57.11 -26.90 51.41
CA ALA A 708 57.40 -27.24 52.81
C ALA A 708 57.21 -26.09 53.81
N ASN A 709 57.28 -24.83 53.35
CA ASN A 709 57.01 -23.63 54.14
C ASN A 709 55.51 -23.28 54.14
N GLY A 710 54.85 -23.45 52.99
CA GLY A 710 53.44 -23.11 52.75
C GLY A 710 53.22 -21.99 51.72
N THR A 711 54.24 -21.65 50.93
CA THR A 711 54.21 -20.71 49.81
C THR A 711 53.95 -21.42 48.47
N ASP A 712 53.61 -20.67 47.42
CA ASP A 712 53.24 -21.14 46.09
C ASP A 712 54.43 -21.09 45.11
N PRO A 713 54.98 -22.22 44.64
CA PRO A 713 56.14 -22.24 43.74
C PRO A 713 55.91 -21.67 42.33
N ALA A 714 54.72 -21.14 42.04
CA ALA A 714 54.41 -20.38 40.83
C ALA A 714 54.45 -18.86 41.03
N SER A 715 54.58 -18.34 42.27
CA SER A 715 54.42 -16.91 42.56
C SER A 715 55.40 -16.39 43.63
N ALA A 716 56.33 -15.54 43.18
CA ALA A 716 57.35 -14.90 44.02
C ALA A 716 56.80 -13.93 45.10
N ASP A 717 55.48 -13.78 45.16
CA ASP A 717 54.66 -13.09 46.16
C ASP A 717 53.39 -13.96 46.29
N SER A 718 53.34 -14.83 47.29
CA SER A 718 52.30 -15.86 47.48
C SER A 718 50.97 -15.31 48.00
N ASP A 719 50.99 -14.16 48.68
CA ASP A 719 49.86 -13.56 49.41
C ASP A 719 49.27 -12.34 48.68
N GLY A 720 50.10 -11.67 47.86
CA GLY A 720 49.72 -10.57 46.98
C GLY A 720 49.73 -9.19 47.64
N ASP A 721 50.37 -9.01 48.80
CA ASP A 721 50.50 -7.68 49.43
C ASP A 721 51.58 -6.77 48.79
N GLY A 722 52.48 -7.35 47.98
CA GLY A 722 53.52 -6.66 47.24
C GLY A 722 54.93 -6.80 47.84
N ILE A 723 55.12 -7.64 48.86
CA ILE A 723 56.44 -8.06 49.38
C ILE A 723 56.74 -9.49 48.89
N PRO A 724 57.89 -9.74 48.24
CA PRO A 724 58.24 -11.10 47.80
C PRO A 724 58.45 -12.09 48.96
N ASP A 725 58.26 -13.38 48.70
CA ASP A 725 58.34 -14.46 49.70
C ASP A 725 59.73 -14.60 50.37
N ASN A 726 60.80 -14.19 49.67
CA ASN A 726 62.15 -14.08 50.24
C ASN A 726 62.39 -12.83 51.11
N GLU A 727 61.50 -11.84 51.06
CA GLU A 727 61.56 -10.53 51.72
C GLU A 727 60.42 -10.30 52.75
N GLU A 728 59.42 -11.20 52.85
CA GLU A 728 58.27 -11.11 53.80
C GLU A 728 58.75 -10.88 55.25
N ASP A 729 58.16 -9.90 55.96
CA ASP A 729 58.35 -9.62 57.39
C ASP A 729 56.98 -9.73 58.09
N SER A 730 56.66 -10.95 58.57
CA SER A 730 55.31 -11.32 59.01
C SER A 730 54.89 -10.70 60.37
N ASP A 731 55.78 -9.93 61.04
CA ASP A 731 55.44 -9.21 62.27
C ASP A 731 55.80 -7.71 62.35
N GLY A 732 56.59 -7.20 61.41
CA GLY A 732 56.86 -5.78 61.17
C GLY A 732 57.98 -5.21 62.03
N ASP A 733 59.05 -5.98 62.20
CA ASP A 733 60.22 -5.72 63.04
C ASP A 733 61.40 -5.11 62.24
N GLY A 734 61.49 -5.42 60.95
CA GLY A 734 62.53 -4.98 60.03
C GLY A 734 63.48 -6.09 59.53
N ILE A 735 63.18 -7.36 59.82
CA ILE A 735 63.97 -8.54 59.42
C ILE A 735 63.05 -9.54 58.70
N PRO A 736 63.38 -10.01 57.48
CA PRO A 736 62.53 -10.97 56.78
C PRO A 736 62.46 -12.36 57.45
N ASP A 737 61.32 -13.03 57.33
CA ASP A 737 60.99 -14.38 57.81
C ASP A 737 62.09 -15.41 57.48
N LEU A 738 62.62 -15.37 56.24
CA LEU A 738 63.68 -16.25 55.79
C LEU A 738 64.99 -16.03 56.58
N VAL A 739 65.30 -14.77 56.91
CA VAL A 739 66.47 -14.36 57.69
C VAL A 739 66.27 -14.70 59.18
N GLU A 740 65.07 -14.48 59.71
CA GLU A 740 64.66 -14.89 61.05
C GLU A 740 64.78 -16.41 61.26
N ILE A 741 64.31 -17.21 60.31
CA ILE A 741 64.45 -18.68 60.31
C ILE A 741 65.92 -19.11 60.29
N ALA A 742 66.78 -18.37 59.57
CA ALA A 742 68.22 -18.63 59.50
C ALA A 742 68.97 -18.25 60.80
N ASN A 743 68.64 -17.11 61.40
CA ASN A 743 69.24 -16.59 62.64
C ASN A 743 68.70 -17.32 63.88
N GLY A 744 67.46 -17.81 63.83
CA GLY A 744 66.81 -18.64 64.84
C GLY A 744 65.96 -17.87 65.85
N THR A 745 65.40 -16.74 65.42
CA THR A 745 64.31 -15.99 66.07
C THR A 745 62.95 -16.66 65.73
N ASP A 746 61.82 -15.95 65.72
CA ASP A 746 60.46 -16.53 65.63
C ASP A 746 59.58 -15.55 64.82
N PRO A 747 59.43 -15.73 63.48
CA PRO A 747 58.91 -14.74 62.50
C PRO A 747 57.50 -14.15 62.69
N ASN A 748 56.91 -14.34 63.86
CA ASN A 748 55.57 -13.94 64.25
C ASN A 748 55.61 -13.27 65.66
N ASN A 749 56.79 -12.82 66.11
CA ASN A 749 57.09 -12.17 67.39
C ASN A 749 58.41 -11.32 67.41
N ALA A 750 58.31 -10.03 67.03
CA ALA A 750 59.19 -8.84 67.22
C ALA A 750 59.89 -8.58 68.60
N ASP A 751 60.25 -9.60 69.38
CA ASP A 751 60.98 -9.58 70.67
C ASP A 751 61.13 -11.05 71.13
N SER A 752 61.91 -11.85 70.39
CA SER A 752 62.06 -13.30 70.58
C SER A 752 62.66 -13.68 71.94
N ASP A 753 63.56 -12.86 72.49
CA ASP A 753 64.12 -13.06 73.85
C ASP A 753 63.13 -12.64 74.97
N GLY A 754 62.40 -11.54 74.76
CA GLY A 754 61.56 -10.89 75.77
C GLY A 754 62.30 -9.84 76.62
N ASP A 755 63.33 -9.19 76.08
CA ASP A 755 64.08 -8.10 76.74
C ASP A 755 63.30 -6.77 76.65
N GLY A 756 62.69 -6.50 75.49
CA GLY A 756 61.98 -5.26 75.17
C GLY A 756 62.80 -4.27 74.32
N ILE A 757 63.75 -4.80 73.56
CA ILE A 757 64.23 -4.32 72.24
C ILE A 757 63.52 -5.24 71.21
N ALA A 758 63.26 -4.80 69.98
CA ALA A 758 62.80 -5.72 68.93
C ALA A 758 64.01 -6.45 68.33
N ASP A 759 63.82 -7.57 67.63
CA ASP A 759 64.97 -8.37 67.16
C ASP A 759 65.75 -7.59 66.08
N GLY A 760 65.09 -6.87 65.17
CA GLY A 760 65.69 -5.90 64.24
C GLY A 760 66.11 -4.55 64.84
N ASP A 761 65.73 -4.26 66.10
CA ASP A 761 66.15 -3.07 66.87
C ASP A 761 67.41 -3.40 67.75
N GLU A 762 67.96 -4.62 67.69
CA GLU A 762 69.20 -5.02 68.38
C GLU A 762 70.47 -4.41 67.73
N ASP A 763 71.61 -4.71 68.34
CA ASP A 763 72.98 -4.31 67.98
C ASP A 763 73.80 -5.58 68.22
N THR A 764 73.60 -6.59 67.36
CA THR A 764 74.04 -7.98 67.56
C THR A 764 75.56 -8.11 67.65
N ASP A 765 76.26 -7.26 66.91
CA ASP A 765 77.69 -7.27 66.71
C ASP A 765 78.44 -6.30 67.68
N GLY A 766 77.98 -5.06 67.83
CA GLY A 766 78.57 -4.02 68.67
C GLY A 766 79.23 -2.82 67.97
N ASP A 767 79.07 -2.65 66.66
CA ASP A 767 79.57 -1.57 65.80
C ASP A 767 78.94 -0.20 66.16
N GLY A 768 77.62 -0.08 66.06
CA GLY A 768 76.89 1.18 66.21
C GLY A 768 75.67 1.37 65.30
N ILE A 769 75.53 0.58 64.23
CA ILE A 769 74.30 0.40 63.43
C ILE A 769 73.32 -0.53 64.21
N SER A 770 72.09 -0.76 63.74
CA SER A 770 71.15 -1.78 64.28
C SER A 770 70.84 -2.86 63.26
N ASP A 771 70.47 -4.07 63.70
CA ASP A 771 70.36 -5.26 62.83
C ASP A 771 69.51 -5.02 61.55
N LYS A 772 68.40 -4.29 61.62
CA LYS A 772 67.59 -3.90 60.43
C LYS A 772 68.23 -2.80 59.56
N ASP A 773 68.98 -1.88 60.17
CA ASP A 773 69.65 -0.79 59.46
C ASP A 773 70.86 -1.39 58.69
N GLU A 774 71.46 -2.45 59.20
CA GLU A 774 72.45 -3.28 58.49
C GLU A 774 71.81 -4.02 57.30
N ILE A 775 70.61 -4.61 57.46
CA ILE A 775 69.85 -5.16 56.32
C ILE A 775 69.57 -4.07 55.27
N ALA A 776 69.18 -2.86 55.67
CA ALA A 776 68.95 -1.74 54.75
C ALA A 776 70.24 -1.24 54.04
N LEU A 777 71.40 -1.35 54.67
CA LEU A 777 72.72 -1.07 54.08
C LEU A 777 73.30 -2.25 53.26
N GLY A 778 72.66 -3.43 53.33
CA GLY A 778 73.14 -4.66 52.67
C GLY A 778 74.34 -5.33 53.37
N THR A 779 74.55 -5.05 54.66
CA THR A 779 75.61 -5.61 55.51
C THR A 779 75.14 -6.85 56.29
N ASP A 780 76.04 -7.53 57.01
CA ASP A 780 75.74 -8.77 57.78
C ASP A 780 75.63 -8.43 59.27
N PRO A 781 74.42 -8.45 59.90
CA PRO A 781 74.19 -8.11 61.32
C PRO A 781 75.05 -8.85 62.36
N ALA A 782 75.86 -9.83 61.94
CA ALA A 782 76.83 -10.50 62.79
C ALA A 782 78.30 -10.02 62.64
N SER A 783 78.61 -8.90 61.96
CA SER A 783 79.98 -8.60 61.49
C SER A 783 80.44 -7.13 61.35
N GLU A 784 81.25 -6.63 62.32
CA GLU A 784 81.97 -5.31 62.39
C GLU A 784 82.83 -4.84 61.17
N ASP A 785 82.79 -5.52 60.03
CA ASP A 785 83.62 -5.35 58.82
C ASP A 785 83.06 -6.32 57.75
N SER A 786 81.89 -6.04 57.18
CA SER A 786 81.09 -7.03 56.41
C SER A 786 81.79 -7.55 55.14
N ASP A 787 82.46 -6.68 54.37
CA ASP A 787 83.19 -7.06 53.15
C ASP A 787 84.64 -7.55 53.46
N GLY A 788 85.24 -7.08 54.55
CA GLY A 788 86.59 -7.43 54.99
C GLY A 788 87.74 -6.52 54.49
N ASP A 789 87.46 -5.31 53.98
CA ASP A 789 88.43 -4.27 53.64
C ASP A 789 89.17 -3.74 54.89
N GLY A 790 88.43 -3.48 55.97
CA GLY A 790 88.92 -2.88 57.20
C GLY A 790 88.74 -1.35 57.32
N VAL A 791 87.77 -0.79 56.60
CA VAL A 791 86.86 0.26 57.15
C VAL A 791 85.91 -0.44 58.17
N LEU A 792 84.99 0.29 58.79
CA LEU A 792 83.85 -0.28 59.54
C LEU A 792 82.59 0.16 58.82
N ASP A 793 81.53 -0.63 58.88
CA ASP A 793 80.28 -0.38 58.17
C ASP A 793 79.66 1.01 58.52
N ILE A 794 79.89 1.53 59.74
CA ILE A 794 79.54 2.91 60.17
C ILE A 794 80.48 4.04 59.69
N ASP A 795 81.72 3.71 59.27
CA ASP A 795 82.74 4.63 58.73
C ASP A 795 82.73 4.64 57.16
N GLU A 796 81.81 3.92 56.50
CA GLU A 796 81.64 3.88 55.03
C GLU A 796 80.81 5.04 54.46
N ASP A 797 80.72 5.11 53.13
CA ASP A 797 80.16 6.18 52.27
C ASP A 797 79.31 5.48 51.20
N SER A 798 78.08 5.10 51.58
CA SER A 798 77.33 4.03 50.89
C SER A 798 76.67 4.49 49.58
N ASP A 799 76.21 5.73 49.53
CA ASP A 799 75.60 6.34 48.33
C ASP A 799 76.61 7.14 47.48
N SER A 800 77.81 7.41 48.01
CA SER A 800 78.89 8.18 47.39
C SER A 800 78.62 9.68 47.21
N ASP A 801 77.85 10.31 48.11
CA ASP A 801 77.64 11.77 48.12
C ASP A 801 78.89 12.56 48.57
N GLY A 802 79.77 11.96 49.37
CA GLY A 802 81.00 12.55 49.91
C GLY A 802 81.02 12.82 51.42
N LEU A 803 79.97 12.43 52.14
CA LEU A 803 79.90 12.33 53.60
C LEU A 803 80.37 10.93 54.06
N SER A 804 79.60 10.26 54.92
CA SER A 804 79.84 8.90 55.43
C SER A 804 78.73 8.57 56.44
N ASN A 805 78.27 7.31 56.49
CA ASN A 805 77.10 6.85 57.24
C ASN A 805 77.01 7.46 58.67
N GLY A 806 78.11 7.40 59.44
CA GLY A 806 78.21 7.96 60.80
C GLY A 806 78.25 9.50 60.92
N VAL A 807 78.51 10.23 59.84
CA VAL A 807 78.37 11.69 59.72
C VAL A 807 76.93 12.06 59.39
N GLU A 808 76.29 11.37 58.45
CA GLU A 808 74.90 11.61 58.04
C GLU A 808 73.91 11.34 59.17
N TYR A 809 74.05 10.21 59.88
CA TYR A 809 73.32 9.95 61.14
C TYR A 809 73.56 11.03 62.21
N SER A 810 74.65 11.81 62.13
CA SER A 810 74.96 12.90 63.07
C SER A 810 74.35 14.24 62.68
N LEU A 811 74.11 14.48 61.38
CA LEU A 811 73.41 15.63 60.83
C LEU A 811 71.88 15.41 60.83
N GLY A 812 71.44 14.17 60.66
CA GLY A 812 70.03 13.75 60.57
C GLY A 812 69.58 13.44 59.13
N LEU A 813 70.53 12.99 58.31
CA LEU A 813 70.40 12.60 56.90
C LEU A 813 70.24 11.07 56.77
N ASP A 814 70.04 10.57 55.55
CA ASP A 814 69.79 9.16 55.21
C ASP A 814 70.99 8.54 54.47
N PRO A 815 71.79 7.66 55.12
CA PRO A 815 72.98 7.00 54.53
C PRO A 815 72.78 6.16 53.25
N THR A 816 71.55 6.06 52.74
CA THR A 816 71.23 5.31 51.53
C THR A 816 70.79 6.21 50.37
N ASN A 817 70.68 7.52 50.58
CA ASN A 817 70.06 8.44 49.64
C ASN A 817 70.80 9.80 49.59
N PRO A 818 71.53 10.12 48.50
CA PRO A 818 72.50 11.21 48.47
C PRO A 818 71.88 12.61 48.33
N ASP A 819 70.56 12.75 48.50
CA ASP A 819 69.75 13.97 48.50
C ASP A 819 68.57 13.72 49.46
N SER A 820 68.82 13.85 50.77
CA SER A 820 67.91 13.40 51.84
C SER A 820 66.55 14.10 51.86
N ASP A 821 66.47 15.35 51.38
CA ASP A 821 65.24 16.15 51.38
C ASP A 821 64.59 16.31 49.98
N GLY A 822 65.28 15.85 48.92
CA GLY A 822 64.80 15.80 47.55
C GLY A 822 64.85 17.16 46.84
N ASN A 823 65.76 18.05 47.20
CA ASN A 823 65.85 19.39 46.60
C ASN A 823 66.71 19.47 45.33
N GLY A 824 67.48 18.42 45.00
CA GLY A 824 68.33 18.35 43.82
C GLY A 824 69.76 18.88 44.02
N ILE A 825 70.18 19.05 45.27
CA ILE A 825 71.56 19.26 45.71
C ILE A 825 71.92 18.03 46.55
N LEU A 826 73.14 17.51 46.42
CA LEU A 826 73.57 16.38 47.25
C LEU A 826 73.82 16.84 48.69
N ASP A 827 73.63 15.98 49.69
CA ASP A 827 73.74 16.38 51.09
C ASP A 827 75.16 16.92 51.45
N GLY A 828 76.20 16.39 50.82
CA GLY A 828 77.58 16.87 50.89
C GLY A 828 77.84 18.15 50.09
N ASP A 829 77.01 18.47 49.09
CA ASP A 829 77.03 19.71 48.31
C ASP A 829 76.18 20.84 48.95
N GLU A 830 75.35 20.56 49.96
CA GLU A 830 74.53 21.57 50.67
C GLU A 830 75.34 22.60 51.48
N ASP A 831 74.79 23.81 51.65
CA ASP A 831 75.26 24.88 52.55
C ASP A 831 74.31 24.97 53.76
N ALA A 832 74.53 24.12 54.77
CA ALA A 832 73.56 23.91 55.86
C ALA A 832 73.44 25.08 56.86
N ASP A 833 74.34 26.06 56.84
CA ASP A 833 74.31 27.21 57.76
C ASP A 833 74.28 28.61 57.10
N GLY A 834 74.44 28.69 55.77
CA GLY A 834 74.25 29.88 54.95
C GLY A 834 75.51 30.73 54.76
N ASP A 835 76.67 30.09 54.70
CA ASP A 835 78.02 30.65 54.60
C ASP A 835 78.55 30.74 53.15
N ASN A 836 77.95 29.99 52.22
CA ASN A 836 78.37 29.75 50.83
C ASN A 836 79.58 28.78 50.67
N LEU A 837 79.73 27.81 51.57
CA LEU A 837 80.58 26.63 51.43
C LEU A 837 79.75 25.34 51.52
N PRO A 838 80.08 24.28 50.75
CA PRO A 838 79.44 22.98 50.88
C PRO A 838 79.88 22.14 52.09
N ASN A 839 78.96 21.40 52.69
CA ASN A 839 79.14 20.52 53.85
C ASN A 839 80.40 19.62 53.75
N ALA A 840 80.58 18.91 52.62
CA ALA A 840 81.72 18.01 52.42
C ALA A 840 83.06 18.78 52.27
N LEU A 841 83.03 19.97 51.67
CA LEU A 841 84.21 20.84 51.58
C LEU A 841 84.59 21.41 52.95
N GLU A 842 83.62 21.77 53.77
CA GLU A 842 83.83 22.23 55.14
C GLU A 842 84.51 21.16 56.01
N ILE A 843 84.04 19.91 55.93
CA ILE A 843 84.71 18.75 56.55
C ILE A 843 86.15 18.58 56.01
N GLN A 844 86.38 18.82 54.72
CA GLN A 844 87.71 18.73 54.09
C GLN A 844 88.67 19.84 54.57
N ILE A 845 88.23 21.10 54.68
CA ILE A 845 89.09 22.22 55.14
C ILE A 845 89.21 22.30 56.67
N GLY A 846 88.23 21.73 57.39
CA GLY A 846 88.21 21.58 58.84
C GLY A 846 87.42 22.66 59.57
N THR A 847 86.36 23.19 58.96
CA THR A 847 85.31 24.00 59.58
C THR A 847 84.20 23.09 60.14
N ASP A 848 83.07 23.64 60.60
CA ASP A 848 81.94 22.92 61.20
C ASP A 848 80.69 23.30 60.39
N PRO A 849 80.07 22.38 59.61
CA PRO A 849 78.92 22.65 58.72
C PRO A 849 77.63 23.18 59.39
N THR A 850 77.73 23.68 60.62
CA THR A 850 76.61 24.18 61.43
C THR A 850 76.93 25.48 62.20
N ASP A 851 78.10 26.13 62.00
CA ASP A 851 78.53 27.37 62.70
C ASP A 851 79.47 28.30 61.86
N ASN A 852 78.91 29.02 60.87
CA ASN A 852 79.44 30.02 59.89
C ASN A 852 80.43 31.13 60.32
N ASP A 853 81.17 30.94 61.40
CA ASP A 853 82.33 31.70 61.85
C ASP A 853 83.07 30.77 62.81
N THR A 854 83.54 29.60 62.36
CA THR A 854 84.06 28.48 63.19
C THR A 854 85.16 28.95 64.16
N ASP A 855 86.04 29.86 63.71
CA ASP A 855 87.09 30.49 64.52
C ASP A 855 86.57 31.60 65.46
N ASN A 856 85.37 32.14 65.19
CA ASN A 856 84.69 33.23 65.88
C ASN A 856 85.46 34.58 65.78
N ASN A 857 86.02 34.89 64.59
CA ASN A 857 86.70 36.17 64.31
C ASN A 857 85.80 37.26 63.71
N GLY A 858 84.67 36.88 63.09
CA GLY A 858 83.71 37.80 62.48
C GLY A 858 83.99 38.13 61.02
N ILE A 859 84.60 37.18 60.32
CA ILE A 859 84.50 36.92 58.87
C ILE A 859 83.76 35.56 58.78
N LEU A 860 82.96 35.33 57.74
CA LEU A 860 82.37 34.00 57.53
C LEU A 860 83.46 33.06 56.99
N ASP A 861 83.33 31.75 57.17
CA ASP A 861 84.36 30.82 56.73
C ASP A 861 84.49 30.79 55.19
N GLY A 862 83.40 31.01 54.44
CA GLY A 862 83.39 31.26 52.99
C GLY A 862 83.96 32.64 52.56
N GLU A 863 83.97 33.62 53.46
CA GLU A 863 84.57 34.96 53.24
C GLU A 863 86.03 35.06 53.71
N GLU A 864 86.62 33.99 54.27
CA GLU A 864 88.05 33.93 54.60
C GLU A 864 88.94 33.84 53.33
N ASP A 865 90.15 34.37 53.44
CA ASP A 865 91.27 34.27 52.48
C ASP A 865 92.25 33.27 53.11
N LEU A 866 91.91 31.98 53.04
CA LEU A 866 92.51 30.91 53.86
C LEU A 866 94.02 30.77 53.60
N ASP A 867 94.43 30.96 52.34
CA ASP A 867 95.82 30.75 51.93
C ASP A 867 96.63 32.05 51.75
N GLY A 868 95.99 33.20 51.50
CA GLY A 868 96.62 34.50 51.31
C GLY A 868 96.94 34.93 49.86
N ASP A 869 96.31 34.34 48.84
CA ASP A 869 96.32 34.78 47.43
C ASP A 869 95.66 36.17 47.25
N GLY A 870 94.39 36.30 47.66
CA GLY A 870 93.59 37.52 47.50
C GLY A 870 92.20 37.35 46.90
N LEU A 871 91.79 36.14 46.50
CA LEU A 871 90.38 35.71 46.45
C LEU A 871 89.85 35.43 47.88
N SER A 872 88.71 34.74 48.00
CA SER A 872 88.20 34.17 49.25
C SER A 872 87.57 32.80 48.96
N ASN A 873 87.43 31.96 49.99
CA ASN A 873 87.07 30.55 49.83
C ASN A 873 85.83 30.32 48.93
N GLN A 874 84.72 31.04 49.16
CA GLN A 874 83.50 30.96 48.33
C GLN A 874 83.72 31.36 46.85
N VAL A 875 84.67 32.26 46.57
CA VAL A 875 84.99 32.74 45.21
C VAL A 875 85.93 31.76 44.51
N GLU A 876 86.86 31.16 45.25
CA GLU A 876 87.69 30.06 44.75
C GLU A 876 86.82 28.84 44.41
N VAL A 877 85.88 28.47 45.28
CA VAL A 877 84.87 27.43 45.02
C VAL A 877 84.04 27.77 43.77
N LYS A 878 83.50 28.99 43.64
CA LYS A 878 82.73 29.40 42.45
C LYS A 878 83.55 29.31 41.15
N LEU A 879 84.86 29.54 41.22
CA LEU A 879 85.78 29.43 40.08
C LEU A 879 86.38 28.03 39.89
N ASN A 880 85.96 27.04 40.70
CA ASN A 880 86.48 25.67 40.70
C ASN A 880 88.00 25.60 40.98
N LEU A 881 88.47 26.42 41.93
CA LEU A 881 89.85 26.52 42.42
C LEU A 881 89.99 25.89 43.82
N ASP A 882 91.21 25.62 44.28
CA ASP A 882 91.51 25.00 45.59
C ASP A 882 91.76 26.07 46.66
N PRO A 883 90.85 26.33 47.63
CA PRO A 883 91.01 27.37 48.66
C PRO A 883 92.20 27.15 49.61
N THR A 884 92.96 26.07 49.44
CA THR A 884 94.17 25.77 50.20
C THR A 884 95.47 26.06 49.44
N ASN A 885 95.42 26.48 48.15
CA ASN A 885 96.59 26.54 47.26
C ASN A 885 96.56 27.61 46.13
N GLN A 886 97.33 28.70 46.36
CA GLN A 886 97.57 29.96 45.61
C GLN A 886 97.93 29.89 44.11
N ASP A 887 97.96 28.70 43.52
CA ASP A 887 98.50 28.34 42.21
C ASP A 887 97.90 26.95 41.89
N THR A 888 96.57 26.88 41.70
CA THR A 888 95.79 25.62 41.64
C THR A 888 96.30 24.67 40.55
N ASP A 889 96.56 25.16 39.34
CA ASP A 889 97.06 24.35 38.23
C ASP A 889 98.60 24.15 38.25
N GLY A 890 99.33 25.08 38.88
CA GLY A 890 100.79 25.06 39.02
C GLY A 890 101.60 25.68 37.87
N ASP A 891 101.01 26.50 36.99
CA ASP A 891 101.70 27.32 35.97
C ASP A 891 102.68 28.31 36.62
N GLY A 892 102.27 28.94 37.72
CA GLY A 892 102.99 30.02 38.39
C GLY A 892 102.55 31.43 38.02
N VAL A 893 101.30 31.59 37.56
CA VAL A 893 100.47 32.77 37.86
C VAL A 893 100.01 32.64 39.35
N LEU A 894 98.98 33.36 39.78
CA LEU A 894 98.25 33.08 41.02
C LEU A 894 96.77 33.14 40.66
N ASP A 895 95.94 32.39 41.37
CA ASP A 895 94.50 32.24 41.12
C ASP A 895 93.74 33.59 41.03
N ALA A 896 94.05 34.59 41.86
CA ALA A 896 93.51 35.96 41.72
C ALA A 896 93.95 36.71 40.44
N LEU A 897 94.99 36.26 39.75
CA LEU A 897 95.63 36.93 38.61
C LEU A 897 95.47 36.16 37.28
N GLU A 898 94.69 35.08 37.29
CA GLU A 898 94.26 34.35 36.10
C GLU A 898 93.13 35.11 35.39
N ASP A 899 92.78 34.65 34.20
CA ASP A 899 91.83 35.20 33.22
C ASP A 899 90.86 34.04 32.94
N SER A 900 90.01 33.74 33.94
CA SER A 900 89.40 32.40 34.12
C SER A 900 88.36 32.03 33.05
N ASP A 901 87.76 33.01 32.40
CA ASP A 901 86.77 32.84 31.33
C ASP A 901 87.34 33.11 29.92
N GLU A 902 88.59 33.57 29.79
CA GLU A 902 89.24 34.08 28.56
C GLU A 902 88.62 35.37 27.94
N ASP A 903 87.88 36.18 28.71
CA ASP A 903 87.44 37.52 28.29
C ASP A 903 88.62 38.45 27.96
N GLY A 904 89.69 38.41 28.76
CA GLY A 904 90.87 39.27 28.63
C GLY A 904 91.07 40.30 29.74
N LEU A 905 90.23 40.29 30.79
CA LEU A 905 90.49 40.88 32.09
C LEU A 905 91.31 39.91 32.96
N SER A 906 91.07 39.85 34.28
CA SER A 906 91.70 38.88 35.18
C SER A 906 90.97 38.94 36.53
N ASN A 907 90.69 37.82 37.17
CA ASN A 907 89.70 37.67 38.25
C ASN A 907 89.66 38.83 39.28
N ILE A 908 90.82 39.29 39.78
CA ILE A 908 90.91 40.40 40.75
C ILE A 908 90.85 41.82 40.15
N GLU A 909 90.68 41.97 38.84
CA GLU A 909 90.29 43.19 38.12
C GLU A 909 88.77 43.21 37.89
N GLU A 910 88.11 42.11 37.50
CA GLU A 910 86.63 41.99 37.50
C GLU A 910 86.00 42.24 38.88
N ILE A 911 86.45 41.53 39.93
CA ILE A 911 85.97 41.70 41.33
C ILE A 911 86.13 43.15 41.82
N ARG A 912 87.05 43.94 41.22
CA ARG A 912 87.24 45.36 41.54
C ARG A 912 86.40 46.32 40.71
N LEU A 913 85.89 45.88 39.56
CA LEU A 913 84.96 46.60 38.72
C LEU A 913 83.50 46.33 39.15
N GLY A 914 83.22 45.11 39.63
CA GLY A 914 81.89 44.61 39.98
C GLY A 914 81.34 43.58 38.99
N LEU A 915 82.22 43.05 38.12
CA LEU A 915 81.95 42.05 37.10
C LEU A 915 82.11 40.63 37.66
N ASP A 916 81.60 39.63 36.95
CA ASP A 916 81.60 38.23 37.42
C ASP A 916 82.70 37.37 36.77
N PRO A 917 83.79 36.98 37.48
CA PRO A 917 84.98 36.34 36.88
C PRO A 917 84.79 34.94 36.27
N SER A 918 83.56 34.42 36.29
CA SER A 918 83.19 33.15 35.67
C SER A 918 82.39 33.34 34.37
N ASN A 919 82.15 34.57 33.92
CA ASN A 919 81.20 34.87 32.85
C ASN A 919 81.67 36.04 31.96
N GLN A 920 81.94 35.73 30.69
CA GLN A 920 82.43 36.70 29.69
C GLN A 920 81.47 37.88 29.44
N ASP A 921 80.20 37.80 29.83
CA ASP A 921 79.12 38.75 29.50
C ASP A 921 78.26 38.95 30.77
N THR A 922 78.71 39.83 31.69
CA THR A 922 78.21 39.94 33.07
C THR A 922 76.71 40.25 33.15
N ASP A 923 76.18 41.08 32.24
CA ASP A 923 74.78 41.51 32.25
C ASP A 923 73.87 40.74 31.27
N GLY A 924 74.46 39.98 30.34
CA GLY A 924 73.76 39.11 29.39
C GLY A 924 73.17 39.85 28.18
N ASP A 925 73.62 41.07 27.87
CA ASP A 925 73.15 41.86 26.72
C ASP A 925 73.68 41.33 25.36
N GLY A 926 74.70 40.46 25.38
CA GLY A 926 75.28 39.80 24.21
C GLY A 926 76.63 40.36 23.76
N ASN A 927 77.28 41.19 24.58
CA ASN A 927 78.58 41.79 24.34
C ASN A 927 79.53 41.46 25.50
N ILE A 928 80.69 40.85 25.21
CA ILE A 928 81.62 40.46 26.29
C ILE A 928 82.22 41.67 27.02
N ASP A 929 82.47 41.52 28.32
CA ASP A 929 82.88 42.56 29.26
C ASP A 929 84.10 43.36 28.77
N SER A 930 85.15 42.75 28.21
CA SER A 930 86.32 43.49 27.72
C SER A 930 86.04 44.40 26.50
N VAL A 931 84.87 44.31 25.86
CA VAL A 931 84.50 45.09 24.66
C VAL A 931 83.18 45.86 24.74
N ASP A 932 82.30 45.55 25.69
CA ASP A 932 80.95 46.13 25.82
C ASP A 932 80.93 47.65 26.18
N LEU A 933 79.76 48.29 26.03
CA LEU A 933 79.47 49.70 26.15
C LEU A 933 78.51 50.11 27.30
N ASP A 934 77.98 49.22 28.16
CA ASP A 934 77.13 49.49 29.34
C ASP A 934 77.17 48.34 30.41
N TRP A 935 78.35 47.97 30.97
CA TRP A 935 78.67 46.67 31.63
C TRP A 935 77.80 46.15 32.79
N ASP A 936 76.88 46.96 33.32
CA ASP A 936 75.96 46.56 34.40
C ASP A 936 74.48 46.90 34.08
N ASN A 937 74.22 47.26 32.81
CA ASN A 937 72.98 47.81 32.27
C ASN A 937 72.29 48.90 33.13
N ASP A 938 73.01 49.66 33.99
CA ASP A 938 72.41 50.76 34.78
C ASP A 938 71.93 51.93 33.88
N GLY A 939 72.40 51.95 32.62
CA GLY A 939 72.07 52.91 31.59
C GLY A 939 73.01 54.11 31.54
N ILE A 940 74.19 54.02 32.16
CA ILE A 940 75.29 54.99 32.09
C ILE A 940 76.51 54.35 31.41
N LYS A 941 76.35 54.05 30.12
CA LYS A 941 77.38 53.62 29.17
C LYS A 941 78.83 53.77 29.62
N ASN A 942 79.58 52.67 29.52
CA ASN A 942 81.04 52.59 29.67
C ASN A 942 81.79 53.70 28.90
N ALA A 943 81.20 54.25 27.82
CA ALA A 943 81.77 55.34 27.02
C ALA A 943 81.48 56.79 27.51
N ASP A 944 80.49 56.98 28.39
CA ASP A 944 80.31 58.21 29.17
C ASP A 944 80.91 58.09 30.59
N GLU A 945 81.16 56.86 31.06
CA GLU A 945 82.17 56.53 32.07
C GLU A 945 83.62 56.76 31.51
N MET A 946 83.90 56.39 30.25
CA MET A 946 85.21 56.45 29.57
C MET A 946 85.20 57.10 28.15
N PRO A 947 85.82 58.28 27.93
CA PRO A 947 85.30 59.26 26.97
C PRO A 947 85.62 59.12 25.45
N ASN A 948 84.53 59.03 24.65
CA ASN A 948 84.26 59.72 23.35
C ASN A 948 85.24 59.59 22.14
N ASP A 949 84.86 58.84 21.08
CA ASP A 949 85.14 59.22 19.65
C ASP A 949 84.28 58.51 18.54
N MET A 950 83.37 57.57 18.85
CA MET A 950 82.73 56.68 17.84
C MET A 950 81.33 57.05 17.31
N LEU A 951 80.64 58.05 17.88
CA LEU A 951 79.27 58.42 17.47
C LEU A 951 79.27 59.31 16.21
N ILE A 952 79.54 58.71 15.05
CA ILE A 952 79.37 59.31 13.73
C ILE A 952 78.30 58.51 12.96
N ASP A 953 77.42 59.25 12.31
CA ASP A 953 76.47 58.84 11.28
C ASP A 953 76.82 59.77 10.09
N GLU A 954 77.32 59.25 8.96
CA GLU A 954 77.99 60.08 7.94
C GLU A 954 77.03 60.56 6.83
N ASP A 955 75.88 59.92 6.63
CA ASP A 955 74.86 60.36 5.66
C ASP A 955 73.60 61.04 6.24
N GLY A 956 73.23 60.76 7.50
CA GLY A 956 72.27 61.54 8.28
C GLY A 956 70.86 60.96 8.46
N ASP A 957 70.64 59.65 8.36
CA ASP A 957 69.31 59.05 8.57
C ASP A 957 68.97 58.74 10.04
N GLY A 958 69.97 58.30 10.82
CA GLY A 958 69.85 57.96 12.24
C GLY A 958 70.64 56.72 12.69
N ILE A 959 71.10 55.86 11.77
CA ILE A 959 71.86 54.64 12.10
C ILE A 959 73.38 54.93 12.08
N PRO A 960 74.17 54.54 13.09
CA PRO A 960 75.63 54.78 13.09
C PRO A 960 76.41 53.83 12.17
N VAL A 961 77.56 54.31 11.66
CA VAL A 961 78.49 53.67 10.68
C VAL A 961 78.86 52.19 10.93
N TYR A 962 78.66 51.67 12.15
CA TYR A 962 79.02 50.28 12.51
C TYR A 962 77.82 49.31 12.55
N LEU A 963 76.59 49.81 12.42
CA LEU A 963 75.34 49.04 12.34
C LEU A 963 74.61 49.21 10.99
N ASP A 964 75.11 50.09 10.13
CA ASP A 964 74.66 50.26 8.74
C ASP A 964 75.75 49.72 7.80
N ASP A 965 75.43 48.68 7.02
CA ASP A 965 76.34 48.08 6.05
C ASP A 965 76.47 48.89 4.73
N ASN A 966 75.73 50.01 4.61
CA ASN A 966 75.73 50.92 3.46
C ASN A 966 75.65 52.43 3.80
N ASP A 967 76.30 52.90 4.89
CA ASP A 967 76.44 54.32 5.40
C ASP A 967 77.00 55.31 4.36
N GLN A 968 76.24 55.53 3.28
CA GLN A 968 76.47 56.41 2.14
C GLN A 968 75.16 56.81 1.42
N VAL A 969 74.00 56.23 1.78
CA VAL A 969 72.70 56.35 1.11
C VAL A 969 71.46 56.35 2.02
N ALA A 970 71.44 57.16 3.09
CA ALA A 970 70.32 57.68 3.92
C ALA A 970 68.88 57.19 3.66
N SER A 971 68.67 55.88 3.66
CA SER A 971 67.40 55.19 3.51
C SER A 971 67.62 53.74 3.96
N ILE A 972 66.90 53.36 5.00
CA ILE A 972 66.88 52.09 5.76
C ILE A 972 66.55 50.82 4.94
N LEU A 973 67.18 50.68 3.77
CA LEU A 973 66.96 49.61 2.82
C LEU A 973 68.30 48.94 2.50
N ASP A 974 68.31 47.62 2.48
CA ASP A 974 69.49 46.80 2.18
C ASP A 974 69.93 46.89 0.70
N ASP A 975 70.92 46.08 0.31
CA ASP A 975 71.48 46.03 -1.05
C ASP A 975 70.47 45.50 -2.12
N ASP A 976 69.22 45.13 -1.74
CA ASP A 976 68.10 44.79 -2.65
C ASP A 976 66.94 45.83 -2.71
N GLU A 977 67.01 46.89 -1.90
CA GLU A 977 66.00 47.95 -1.70
C GLU A 977 64.81 47.57 -0.77
N LYS A 978 64.99 46.70 0.25
CA LYS A 978 63.99 46.35 1.31
C LYS A 978 64.50 46.46 2.76
N VAL A 979 63.57 46.44 3.74
CA VAL A 979 63.83 46.48 5.20
C VAL A 979 64.09 45.05 5.74
N HIS A 980 64.76 44.94 6.90
CA HIS A 980 65.30 43.68 7.41
C HIS A 980 64.24 42.74 8.03
N MET A 981 63.97 41.68 7.28
CA MET A 981 63.04 40.55 7.41
C MET A 981 62.91 39.75 8.73
N HIS A 982 63.39 40.26 9.86
CA HIS A 982 63.29 39.58 11.17
C HIS A 982 62.53 40.42 12.21
N TYR A 983 62.08 41.62 11.83
CA TYR A 983 61.28 42.53 12.66
C TYR A 983 60.09 43.15 11.89
N ASP A 984 59.92 42.73 10.63
CA ASP A 984 59.02 43.23 9.57
C ASP A 984 58.84 42.01 8.64
N HIS A 985 57.78 41.22 8.85
CA HIS A 985 57.68 39.84 8.36
C HIS A 985 57.40 39.78 6.85
N ASP A 986 56.36 40.48 6.41
CA ASP A 986 55.94 40.64 5.01
C ASP A 986 56.83 41.63 4.23
N ARG A 987 57.48 42.56 4.96
CA ARG A 987 58.42 43.57 4.46
C ARG A 987 57.76 44.74 3.73
N ASP A 988 56.65 45.23 4.25
CA ASP A 988 56.01 46.51 3.90
C ASP A 988 56.82 47.72 4.40
N GLY A 989 57.48 47.60 5.57
CA GLY A 989 58.25 48.65 6.22
C GLY A 989 57.64 49.21 7.51
N ILE A 990 56.63 48.54 8.07
CA ILE A 990 56.20 48.68 9.47
C ILE A 990 56.87 47.53 10.28
N LEU A 991 56.72 47.49 11.61
CA LEU A 991 57.37 46.50 12.47
C LEU A 991 56.28 45.71 13.19
N ASN A 992 56.20 44.39 13.01
CA ASN A 992 55.27 43.44 13.64
C ASN A 992 54.60 43.95 14.93
N SER A 993 55.36 44.06 16.04
CA SER A 993 54.91 44.56 17.36
C SER A 993 54.24 45.96 17.43
N LEU A 994 54.17 46.68 16.31
CA LEU A 994 53.56 48.00 16.12
C LEU A 994 52.68 48.07 14.86
N ASP A 995 52.62 47.00 14.07
CA ASP A 995 51.59 46.81 13.06
C ASP A 995 50.25 46.45 13.74
N PRO A 996 49.14 46.55 13.01
CA PRO A 996 47.88 45.95 13.41
C PRO A 996 47.56 44.64 12.65
N ASP A 997 48.42 44.20 11.72
CA ASP A 997 48.19 43.23 10.63
C ASP A 997 49.58 42.64 10.29
N ASP A 998 50.07 41.71 11.12
CA ASP A 998 51.50 41.44 11.36
C ASP A 998 52.27 40.76 10.21
N ASP A 999 51.57 40.13 9.26
CA ASP A 999 52.12 39.64 8.01
C ASP A 999 51.35 40.09 6.75
N ASN A 1000 50.48 41.10 6.92
CA ASN A 1000 49.89 41.92 5.85
C ASN A 1000 49.05 41.10 4.85
N ASP A 1001 48.38 40.04 5.34
CA ASP A 1001 47.42 39.25 4.58
C ASP A 1001 46.10 40.01 4.37
N GLY A 1002 45.74 40.90 5.30
CA GLY A 1002 44.55 41.74 5.33
C GLY A 1002 43.68 41.62 6.59
N ILE A 1003 43.99 40.67 7.48
CA ILE A 1003 43.34 40.46 8.78
C ILE A 1003 44.19 41.14 9.87
N GLN A 1004 43.53 41.81 10.82
CA GLN A 1004 44.26 42.47 11.91
C GLN A 1004 44.59 41.47 13.04
N THR A 1005 45.80 41.52 13.60
CA THR A 1005 46.38 40.63 14.65
C THR A 1005 45.63 40.55 15.99
N ILE A 1006 44.47 41.21 16.09
CA ILE A 1006 43.54 41.19 17.24
C ILE A 1006 42.19 40.54 16.88
N VAL A 1007 42.06 40.04 15.65
CA VAL A 1007 40.91 39.29 15.12
C VAL A 1007 41.24 37.80 15.12
N GLU A 1008 42.48 37.45 14.75
CA GLU A 1008 43.02 36.08 14.73
C GLU A 1008 43.10 35.44 16.13
N SER A 1009 43.25 36.26 17.18
CA SER A 1009 43.26 35.80 18.58
C SER A 1009 41.83 35.76 19.17
N GLY A 1010 40.95 34.96 18.57
CA GLY A 1010 39.49 35.07 18.75
C GLY A 1010 38.94 34.89 20.19
N ASP A 1011 38.01 35.78 20.58
CA ASP A 1011 36.99 35.50 21.60
C ASP A 1011 35.70 35.06 20.85
N ILE A 1012 35.47 33.75 20.69
CA ILE A 1012 34.24 33.17 20.09
C ILE A 1012 33.46 32.41 21.19
N ASP A 1013 32.13 32.44 21.11
CA ASP A 1013 31.11 31.98 22.09
C ASP A 1013 29.86 31.62 21.25
N SER A 1014 29.88 30.46 20.59
CA SER A 1014 29.07 30.15 19.40
C SER A 1014 27.60 29.85 19.69
N ASP A 1015 27.26 29.19 20.82
CA ASP A 1015 25.87 29.02 21.27
C ASP A 1015 25.34 30.23 22.07
N ALA A 1016 26.27 31.09 22.55
CA ALA A 1016 26.07 32.24 23.40
C ALA A 1016 25.63 31.97 24.87
N ASP A 1017 26.03 30.83 25.46
CA ASP A 1017 26.00 30.54 26.90
C ASP A 1017 26.86 31.54 27.70
N GLY A 1018 28.05 31.86 27.19
CA GLY A 1018 29.07 32.66 27.87
C GLY A 1018 30.33 31.89 28.30
N VAL A 1019 30.55 30.68 27.78
CA VAL A 1019 31.85 29.97 27.75
C VAL A 1019 32.42 30.09 26.32
N PRO A 1020 33.71 30.43 26.14
CA PRO A 1020 34.32 30.43 24.82
C PRO A 1020 34.56 29.02 24.27
N ASP A 1021 34.34 28.83 22.97
CA ASP A 1021 34.36 27.52 22.27
C ASP A 1021 35.61 26.68 22.59
N TYR A 1022 36.80 27.30 22.64
CA TYR A 1022 38.08 26.64 22.97
C TYR A 1022 38.19 26.10 24.42
N LEU A 1023 37.12 26.19 25.21
CA LEU A 1023 36.99 25.67 26.57
C LEU A 1023 35.78 24.74 26.74
N GLU A 1024 35.13 24.35 25.65
CA GLU A 1024 34.03 23.37 25.65
C GLU A 1024 34.53 21.91 25.52
N PRO A 1025 33.74 20.89 25.89
CA PRO A 1025 34.28 19.54 26.13
C PRO A 1025 34.32 18.60 24.91
N ASN A 1026 33.81 19.03 23.76
CA ASN A 1026 33.58 18.19 22.58
C ASN A 1026 34.35 18.76 21.39
N ASN A 1027 35.52 18.19 21.08
CA ASN A 1027 36.26 18.55 19.86
C ASN A 1027 35.60 17.92 18.62
N ARG A 1028 35.71 18.62 17.49
CA ARG A 1028 35.20 18.21 16.18
C ARG A 1028 36.38 18.03 15.21
N ASP A 1029 36.24 17.09 14.30
CA ASP A 1029 37.22 16.61 13.33
C ASP A 1029 36.40 16.23 12.09
N THR A 1030 36.27 17.17 11.16
CA THR A 1030 35.19 17.20 10.15
C THR A 1030 35.51 16.38 8.88
N ASP A 1031 36.78 16.21 8.52
CA ASP A 1031 37.19 15.30 7.42
C ASP A 1031 37.66 13.91 7.90
N GLY A 1032 37.95 13.76 9.20
CA GLY A 1032 38.37 12.50 9.82
C GLY A 1032 39.86 12.16 9.66
N ASP A 1033 40.74 13.12 9.32
CA ASP A 1033 42.21 12.94 9.27
C ASP A 1033 42.80 12.59 10.65
N GLY A 1034 42.20 13.08 11.74
CA GLY A 1034 42.76 13.03 13.09
C GLY A 1034 43.36 14.37 13.55
N VAL A 1035 43.01 15.48 12.89
CA VAL A 1035 43.33 16.85 13.29
C VAL A 1035 42.03 17.59 13.56
N GLU A 1036 41.88 18.08 14.79
CA GLU A 1036 40.68 18.79 15.25
C GLU A 1036 40.50 20.10 14.46
N ASP A 1037 39.29 20.45 14.01
CA ASP A 1037 39.00 21.51 13.01
C ASP A 1037 39.82 22.82 13.24
N TYR A 1038 39.87 23.30 14.49
CA TYR A 1038 40.56 24.54 14.88
C TYR A 1038 42.10 24.49 14.81
N LEU A 1039 42.67 23.33 14.46
CA LEU A 1039 44.10 23.09 14.22
C LEU A 1039 44.41 22.69 12.78
N ASP A 1040 43.41 22.36 11.96
CA ASP A 1040 43.64 22.10 10.55
C ASP A 1040 43.71 23.41 9.74
N SER A 1041 43.69 23.27 8.42
CA SER A 1041 43.86 24.33 7.44
C SER A 1041 43.09 24.06 6.13
N ASP A 1042 42.40 22.92 6.05
CA ASP A 1042 41.71 22.36 4.87
C ASP A 1042 40.51 21.52 5.39
N ASP A 1043 39.74 22.07 6.34
CA ASP A 1043 38.84 21.39 7.33
C ASP A 1043 37.81 20.36 6.77
N ASP A 1044 37.56 20.33 5.46
CA ASP A 1044 36.64 19.41 4.76
C ASP A 1044 37.33 18.38 3.84
N GLY A 1045 38.65 18.48 3.68
CA GLY A 1045 39.47 17.63 2.82
C GLY A 1045 39.39 17.89 1.29
N ASP A 1046 38.72 18.95 0.80
CA ASP A 1046 38.60 19.25 -0.65
C ASP A 1046 39.98 19.54 -1.30
N GLY A 1047 40.85 20.26 -0.59
CA GLY A 1047 42.09 20.83 -1.12
C GLY A 1047 42.03 22.34 -1.40
N VAL A 1048 41.05 23.05 -0.85
CA VAL A 1048 40.93 24.52 -0.82
C VAL A 1048 40.97 24.99 0.63
N PRO A 1049 42.14 25.48 1.11
CA PRO A 1049 42.31 25.83 2.52
C PRO A 1049 41.25 26.81 3.04
N THR A 1050 40.62 26.52 4.18
CA THR A 1050 39.46 27.18 4.82
C THR A 1050 39.53 28.72 4.80
N LEU A 1051 40.73 29.26 5.04
CA LEU A 1051 41.05 30.70 4.95
C LEU A 1051 40.76 31.34 3.58
N THR A 1052 40.56 30.56 2.53
CA THR A 1052 40.29 30.98 1.15
C THR A 1052 38.81 31.35 0.93
N GLU A 1053 37.93 30.85 1.79
CA GLU A 1053 36.48 30.76 1.53
C GLU A 1053 35.70 31.86 2.25
N VAL A 1054 36.20 32.30 3.40
CA VAL A 1054 35.60 33.36 4.24
C VAL A 1054 35.82 34.75 3.60
N GLU A 1055 34.99 35.15 2.61
CA GLU A 1055 35.25 36.34 1.79
C GLU A 1055 35.33 37.67 2.59
N GLU A 1056 36.44 38.39 2.40
CA GLU A 1056 36.86 39.68 2.97
C GLU A 1056 35.73 40.75 3.13
N LEU A 1057 35.04 40.81 4.30
CA LEU A 1057 34.63 42.07 5.01
C LEU A 1057 33.74 41.95 6.30
N GLY A 1058 34.02 41.00 7.21
CA GLY A 1058 33.85 41.23 8.66
C GLY A 1058 32.66 40.62 9.42
N HIS A 1059 32.88 39.41 9.97
CA HIS A 1059 32.39 38.85 11.24
C HIS A 1059 30.88 38.93 11.59
N LEU A 1060 29.98 38.89 10.60
CA LEU A 1060 28.54 38.68 10.83
C LEU A 1060 27.80 38.02 9.65
N GLN A 1061 28.55 37.48 8.68
CA GLN A 1061 28.01 36.72 7.56
C GLN A 1061 29.15 35.84 7.03
N LEU A 1062 28.95 34.53 7.06
CA LEU A 1062 29.81 33.54 6.41
C LEU A 1062 29.60 33.62 4.89
N ALA A 1063 30.47 32.97 4.13
CA ALA A 1063 30.20 32.73 2.71
C ALA A 1063 29.08 31.68 2.58
N ASP A 1064 28.25 31.86 1.56
CA ASP A 1064 26.98 31.21 1.28
C ASP A 1064 26.70 31.56 -0.20
N ILE A 1065 27.38 30.85 -1.11
CA ILE A 1065 27.47 31.18 -2.55
C ILE A 1065 26.16 30.86 -3.28
N ASP A 1066 25.49 29.78 -2.88
CA ASP A 1066 24.17 29.37 -3.39
C ASP A 1066 23.05 30.26 -2.84
N GLY A 1067 22.99 30.42 -1.51
CA GLY A 1067 21.93 31.10 -0.80
C GLY A 1067 21.01 30.17 0.00
N ASP A 1068 21.47 29.02 0.50
CA ASP A 1068 20.72 28.01 1.25
C ASP A 1068 20.75 28.22 2.79
N ALA A 1069 21.81 28.85 3.30
CA ALA A 1069 22.19 29.08 4.70
C ALA A 1069 23.01 27.98 5.40
N ILE A 1070 23.67 27.11 4.64
CA ILE A 1070 24.89 26.41 5.08
C ILE A 1070 26.12 27.27 4.71
N PRO A 1071 27.22 27.26 5.48
CA PRO A 1071 28.45 27.98 5.11
C PRO A 1071 29.24 27.27 4.00
N ASP A 1072 29.85 28.02 3.08
CA ASP A 1072 30.68 27.45 1.99
C ASP A 1072 31.76 26.46 2.48
N TYR A 1073 32.28 26.62 3.71
CA TYR A 1073 33.32 25.74 4.32
C TYR A 1073 32.78 24.46 4.99
N LEU A 1074 31.47 24.22 4.89
CA LEU A 1074 30.78 22.99 5.32
C LEU A 1074 29.88 22.45 4.17
N ASP A 1075 30.14 22.87 2.93
CA ASP A 1075 29.32 22.66 1.75
C ASP A 1075 30.15 22.03 0.62
N GLY A 1076 30.02 20.71 0.47
CA GLY A 1076 30.69 19.95 -0.60
C GLY A 1076 30.15 20.20 -2.02
N ASP A 1077 29.07 20.99 -2.18
CA ASP A 1077 28.47 21.35 -3.46
C ASP A 1077 28.95 22.74 -3.96
N SER A 1078 28.99 23.74 -3.06
CA SER A 1078 29.56 25.13 -3.01
C SER A 1078 29.76 25.97 -4.28
N THR A 1079 29.41 25.46 -5.45
CA THR A 1079 29.68 26.05 -6.76
C THR A 1079 28.53 25.83 -7.76
N ASN A 1080 27.52 25.04 -7.41
CA ASN A 1080 26.68 24.32 -8.36
C ASN A 1080 25.41 25.08 -8.78
N VAL A 1081 25.61 26.21 -9.47
CA VAL A 1081 24.54 27.17 -9.83
C VAL A 1081 23.33 26.56 -10.58
N ALA A 1082 22.32 26.15 -9.79
CA ALA A 1082 20.95 25.76 -10.15
C ALA A 1082 20.80 24.57 -11.11
N GLY A 1083 20.91 23.35 -10.57
CA GLY A 1083 20.65 22.07 -11.24
C GLY A 1083 19.16 21.72 -11.40
N MET A 1084 18.50 21.36 -10.31
CA MET A 1084 17.05 21.10 -10.21
C MET A 1084 16.37 22.15 -9.32
N THR A 1085 15.04 22.26 -9.40
CA THR A 1085 14.26 23.26 -8.67
C THR A 1085 14.20 22.93 -7.17
N ASP A 1086 14.52 23.81 -6.21
CA ASP A 1086 14.39 25.29 -6.24
C ASP A 1086 15.51 26.18 -5.65
N GLY A 1087 16.55 25.66 -5.00
CA GLY A 1087 17.75 26.40 -4.55
C GLY A 1087 17.86 26.50 -3.04
N THR A 1088 18.41 25.43 -2.44
CA THR A 1088 18.21 25.04 -1.04
C THR A 1088 19.22 24.00 -0.51
N GLY A 1089 20.30 23.69 -1.24
CA GLY A 1089 21.07 22.47 -1.01
C GLY A 1089 20.41 21.22 -1.61
N ASP A 1090 21.12 20.08 -1.60
CA ASP A 1090 20.77 18.67 -1.96
C ASP A 1090 22.10 17.87 -1.92
N SER A 1091 22.78 17.88 -0.76
CA SER A 1091 24.22 17.56 -0.61
C SER A 1091 24.54 16.06 -0.59
N ASP A 1092 23.72 15.26 0.06
CA ASP A 1092 23.74 13.80 0.06
C ASP A 1092 23.17 13.24 -1.27
N GLY A 1093 22.09 13.85 -1.78
CA GLY A 1093 21.41 13.53 -3.02
C GLY A 1093 20.11 12.71 -2.91
N ASN A 1094 19.50 12.60 -1.72
CA ASN A 1094 18.16 12.02 -1.48
C ASN A 1094 17.04 12.79 -2.21
N GLY A 1095 17.30 14.02 -2.67
CA GLY A 1095 16.32 14.84 -3.38
C GLY A 1095 15.31 15.53 -2.47
N ILE A 1096 15.61 15.62 -1.17
CA ILE A 1096 15.02 16.57 -0.23
C ILE A 1096 15.69 17.94 -0.50
N SER A 1097 16.33 18.61 0.47
CA SER A 1097 17.27 19.72 0.22
C SER A 1097 17.67 20.36 1.55
N ASP A 1098 18.96 20.46 1.82
CA ASP A 1098 19.67 20.81 3.07
C ASP A 1098 19.03 21.90 3.96
N ARG A 1099 18.25 22.84 3.41
CA ARG A 1099 17.39 23.77 4.17
C ARG A 1099 16.18 23.13 4.87
N GLN A 1100 15.65 22.01 4.41
CA GLN A 1100 14.50 21.32 5.00
C GLN A 1100 14.97 20.56 6.25
N GLU A 1101 16.07 19.83 6.10
CA GLU A 1101 16.96 19.28 7.13
C GLU A 1101 17.40 20.37 8.11
N CYS A 1102 18.32 21.22 7.70
CA CYS A 1102 18.93 22.26 8.50
C CYS A 1102 18.05 23.53 8.58
N ASN A 1103 16.79 23.38 9.01
CA ASN A 1103 15.78 24.45 9.15
C ASN A 1103 16.22 25.59 10.11
N THR A 1104 17.28 25.37 10.87
CA THR A 1104 17.94 26.30 11.80
C THR A 1104 19.14 27.06 11.20
N GLY A 1105 19.79 26.56 10.14
CA GLY A 1105 20.82 27.27 9.35
C GLY A 1105 22.02 27.80 10.15
N MET A 1106 22.55 26.99 11.07
CA MET A 1106 23.82 27.22 11.81
C MET A 1106 24.16 26.05 12.74
N VAL A 1107 23.14 25.34 13.22
CA VAL A 1107 23.23 24.03 13.85
C VAL A 1107 22.13 23.21 13.19
N CYS A 1108 22.52 22.26 12.36
CA CYS A 1108 21.61 21.22 11.89
C CYS A 1108 21.42 20.21 13.03
N PRO A 1109 20.32 19.46 13.07
CA PRO A 1109 20.26 18.30 13.93
C PRO A 1109 21.29 17.25 13.51
N ASP A 1110 21.41 16.30 14.42
CA ASP A 1110 22.01 14.98 14.34
C ASP A 1110 21.00 14.22 15.21
N LEU A 1111 20.10 13.48 14.55
CA LEU A 1111 18.80 13.09 15.10
C LEU A 1111 18.83 11.70 15.76
N ASP A 1112 19.61 10.76 15.21
CA ASP A 1112 19.85 9.44 15.80
C ASP A 1112 21.07 9.41 16.76
N LEU A 1113 22.03 10.32 16.58
CA LEU A 1113 23.31 10.45 17.30
C LEU A 1113 24.45 9.50 16.84
N ASP A 1114 24.47 9.10 15.57
CA ASP A 1114 25.59 8.42 14.89
C ASP A 1114 26.85 9.32 14.78
N GLY A 1115 26.66 10.62 14.52
CA GLY A 1115 27.74 11.62 14.37
C GLY A 1115 27.84 12.26 12.97
N VAL A 1116 27.13 11.74 11.97
CA VAL A 1116 26.70 12.49 10.78
C VAL A 1116 25.66 13.54 11.20
N ALA A 1117 25.23 14.41 10.28
CA ALA A 1117 24.22 15.43 10.55
C ALA A 1117 23.24 15.48 9.37
N ASP A 1118 21.92 15.54 9.66
CA ASP A 1118 20.78 15.39 8.74
C ASP A 1118 21.10 15.59 7.23
N TYR A 1119 21.56 16.80 6.87
CA TYR A 1119 21.86 17.24 5.49
C TYR A 1119 23.02 16.53 4.76
N LEU A 1120 23.71 15.59 5.42
CA LEU A 1120 24.75 14.73 4.85
C LEU A 1120 24.45 13.23 5.06
N ASP A 1121 23.35 12.90 5.74
CA ASP A 1121 22.88 11.53 5.90
C ASP A 1121 21.99 11.09 4.73
N LEU A 1122 21.63 9.82 4.73
CA LEU A 1122 20.65 9.20 3.84
C LEU A 1122 19.49 8.55 4.62
N ASP A 1123 19.57 8.50 5.95
CA ASP A 1123 18.68 7.81 6.90
C ASP A 1123 18.55 8.71 8.16
N ASP A 1124 17.90 9.86 7.99
CA ASP A 1124 17.91 11.03 8.90
C ASP A 1124 17.60 10.69 10.37
N ASP A 1125 16.89 9.58 10.64
CA ASP A 1125 16.54 9.14 12.00
C ASP A 1125 17.07 7.75 12.42
N GLY A 1126 17.75 7.00 11.55
CA GLY A 1126 18.47 5.76 11.89
C GLY A 1126 17.59 4.52 12.03
N ASP A 1127 16.42 4.50 11.38
CA ASP A 1127 15.48 3.37 11.34
C ASP A 1127 15.95 2.23 10.39
N GLY A 1128 16.77 2.56 9.38
CA GLY A 1128 17.27 1.64 8.37
C GLY A 1128 16.65 1.82 6.97
N ILE A 1129 15.74 2.80 6.80
CA ILE A 1129 15.11 3.18 5.54
C ILE A 1129 15.67 4.53 5.08
N ASN A 1130 15.93 4.68 3.78
CA ASN A 1130 16.51 5.92 3.26
C ASN A 1130 15.41 6.98 3.03
N ASP A 1131 15.62 8.24 3.40
CA ASP A 1131 14.60 9.32 3.39
C ASP A 1131 13.88 9.47 2.04
N ILE A 1132 14.60 9.22 0.96
CA ILE A 1132 14.12 9.28 -0.43
C ILE A 1132 12.94 8.33 -0.71
N ASP A 1133 12.90 7.18 -0.03
CA ASP A 1133 11.84 6.18 -0.18
C ASP A 1133 10.62 6.51 0.71
N GLU A 1134 10.78 7.36 1.74
CA GLU A 1134 9.71 7.79 2.64
C GLU A 1134 9.06 9.13 2.25
N ILE A 1135 9.84 10.12 1.80
CA ILE A 1135 9.34 11.47 1.50
C ILE A 1135 8.28 11.48 0.38
N GLY A 1136 8.33 10.49 -0.51
CA GLY A 1136 7.30 10.21 -1.50
C GLY A 1136 7.22 11.18 -2.69
N ASP A 1137 6.06 11.21 -3.33
CA ASP A 1137 5.84 11.70 -4.72
C ASP A 1137 6.04 13.24 -4.93
N ASP A 1138 6.27 14.04 -3.86
CA ASP A 1138 6.55 15.49 -3.91
C ASP A 1138 7.33 15.98 -2.68
N ALA A 1139 8.67 16.00 -2.75
CA ALA A 1139 9.59 16.40 -1.65
C ALA A 1139 9.36 17.78 -0.98
N ARG A 1140 8.47 18.63 -1.54
CA ARG A 1140 8.01 19.89 -0.89
C ARG A 1140 6.82 19.71 0.05
N ASN A 1141 6.28 18.50 0.12
CA ASN A 1141 5.20 18.09 1.01
C ASN A 1141 5.45 16.62 1.36
N PRO A 1142 6.40 16.32 2.26
CA PRO A 1142 6.64 14.97 2.78
C PRO A 1142 5.37 14.24 3.22
N VAL A 1143 5.48 12.92 3.34
CA VAL A 1143 4.47 12.11 4.01
C VAL A 1143 4.52 12.40 5.53
N ASP A 1144 3.34 12.33 6.15
CA ASP A 1144 3.03 12.53 7.59
C ASP A 1144 1.93 11.50 7.87
N SER A 1145 2.32 10.22 7.86
CA SER A 1145 1.43 9.06 7.78
C SER A 1145 0.51 8.96 8.99
N ASN A 1146 1.03 9.28 10.18
CA ASN A 1146 0.23 9.30 11.41
C ASN A 1146 -0.50 10.65 11.66
N GLY A 1147 -0.17 11.70 10.91
CA GLY A 1147 -0.85 13.00 10.94
C GLY A 1147 -0.50 13.88 12.16
N ASN A 1148 0.66 13.67 12.78
CA ASN A 1148 1.11 14.45 13.94
C ASN A 1148 1.72 15.81 13.54
N GLY A 1149 2.25 15.93 12.33
CA GLY A 1149 2.83 17.15 11.77
C GLY A 1149 4.36 17.26 11.87
N ILE A 1150 5.04 16.17 12.23
CA ILE A 1150 6.41 15.82 11.80
C ILE A 1150 6.28 15.14 10.40
N ALA A 1151 7.38 14.84 9.74
CA ALA A 1151 7.39 14.05 8.50
C ALA A 1151 7.97 12.66 8.80
N ASP A 1152 7.60 11.65 8.02
CA ASP A 1152 7.88 10.25 8.38
C ASP A 1152 9.40 9.99 8.59
N TYR A 1153 10.25 10.46 7.66
CA TYR A 1153 11.73 10.46 7.71
C TYR A 1153 12.40 11.28 8.85
N ARG A 1154 11.71 11.55 9.96
CA ARG A 1154 12.23 12.29 11.13
C ARG A 1154 11.61 11.75 12.43
N GLU A 1155 11.24 10.47 12.45
CA GLU A 1155 10.50 9.81 13.50
C GLU A 1155 10.77 8.29 13.50
N GLN A 1156 11.83 7.84 14.21
CA GLN A 1156 12.24 6.45 14.54
C GLN A 1156 11.15 5.40 14.86
N ASP A 1157 9.89 5.81 15.01
CA ASP A 1157 8.70 4.97 15.17
C ASP A 1157 7.83 4.95 13.87
N ALA A 1158 8.37 5.29 12.69
CA ALA A 1158 7.65 5.55 11.42
C ALA A 1158 6.89 4.34 10.83
N SER A 1159 7.01 3.16 11.46
CA SER A 1159 6.45 1.86 11.08
C SER A 1159 4.91 1.82 10.93
N SER A 1160 4.36 2.44 9.88
CA SER A 1160 2.95 2.31 9.46
C SER A 1160 2.71 2.56 7.96
N HIS A 1161 3.63 2.09 7.10
CA HIS A 1161 3.49 2.11 5.64
C HIS A 1161 2.14 1.49 5.18
N PRO A 1162 1.26 2.24 4.49
CA PRO A 1162 -0.05 1.73 4.09
C PRO A 1162 -0.10 1.27 2.63
N GLU A 1163 -0.06 -0.05 2.40
CA GLU A 1163 -0.42 -0.67 1.11
C GLU A 1163 -1.83 -0.23 0.62
N PRO A 1164 -2.08 -0.06 -0.69
CA PRO A 1164 -3.22 0.72 -1.19
C PRO A 1164 -4.44 -0.10 -1.64
N GLU A 1165 -5.62 0.29 -1.12
CA GLU A 1165 -6.99 -0.20 -1.46
C GLU A 1165 -7.26 -1.65 -0.98
N GLU A 1166 -8.32 -1.96 -0.21
CA GLU A 1166 -9.73 -1.68 -0.51
C GLU A 1166 -10.54 -0.92 0.59
N GLU A 1167 -11.87 -1.18 0.69
CA GLU A 1167 -12.92 -0.30 1.26
C GLU A 1167 -13.53 -0.85 2.59
N VAL A 1168 -14.31 0.00 3.31
CA VAL A 1168 -15.39 -0.33 4.29
C VAL A 1168 -15.24 0.12 5.77
N VAL A 1169 -15.60 1.40 6.03
CA VAL A 1169 -16.66 1.89 6.96
C VAL A 1169 -16.76 1.45 8.46
N GLU A 1170 -16.58 2.43 9.38
CA GLU A 1170 -17.13 2.56 10.78
C GLU A 1170 -16.78 1.46 11.84
N THR A 1171 -16.20 1.74 13.03
CA THR A 1171 -16.49 2.86 13.97
C THR A 1171 -15.53 2.92 15.20
N SER A 1172 -15.52 4.06 15.90
CA SER A 1172 -14.68 4.35 17.09
C SER A 1172 -14.89 3.48 18.36
N GLY A 1173 -13.79 3.03 18.97
CA GLY A 1173 -13.68 2.56 20.37
C GLY A 1173 -12.39 3.06 21.03
N ALA A 1174 -12.33 3.20 22.37
CA ALA A 1174 -11.14 3.72 23.07
C ALA A 1174 -11.09 3.44 24.60
N VAL A 1175 -9.88 3.61 25.18
CA VAL A 1175 -9.50 3.93 26.59
C VAL A 1175 -9.33 2.82 27.66
N GLU A 1176 -8.39 3.13 28.59
CA GLU A 1176 -8.14 2.70 29.99
C GLU A 1176 -7.34 1.37 30.19
N THR A 1177 -6.06 1.34 30.64
CA THR A 1177 -4.99 2.37 30.91
C THR A 1177 -3.68 1.70 31.44
N VAL A 1178 -2.46 2.22 31.16
CA VAL A 1178 -1.28 2.43 32.10
C VAL A 1178 0.08 2.67 31.38
N ILE A 1179 1.02 3.35 32.09
CA ILE A 1179 2.47 3.44 31.80
C ILE A 1179 3.22 3.00 33.07
N ASP A 1180 4.25 2.16 32.92
CA ASP A 1180 5.51 2.12 33.69
C ASP A 1180 6.63 1.89 32.63
N GLY A 1181 7.89 2.31 32.78
CA GLY A 1181 8.49 3.03 33.90
C GLY A 1181 9.97 2.68 34.08
N GLY A 1182 10.81 2.88 33.06
CA GLY A 1182 12.19 2.38 33.03
C GLY A 1182 13.26 3.20 33.77
N GLY A 1183 14.51 2.74 33.66
CA GLY A 1183 15.73 3.54 33.85
C GLY A 1183 16.50 3.38 35.17
N GLY A 1184 17.82 3.19 35.03
CA GLY A 1184 18.79 4.13 35.58
C GLY A 1184 19.23 3.99 37.05
N SER A 1185 20.46 3.51 37.21
CA SER A 1185 21.26 3.39 38.43
C SER A 1185 21.37 4.63 39.37
N THR A 1186 21.61 4.37 40.66
CA THR A 1186 22.10 5.28 41.75
C THR A 1186 21.15 6.35 42.39
N SER A 1187 21.68 7.11 43.37
CA SER A 1187 20.95 7.77 44.48
C SER A 1187 21.87 8.70 45.31
N PRO A 1188 21.40 9.48 46.32
CA PRO A 1188 20.09 10.13 46.56
C PRO A 1188 20.22 11.63 47.02
N VAL A 1189 19.12 12.43 47.10
CA VAL A 1189 18.82 13.41 48.22
C VAL A 1189 17.52 14.26 48.06
N TRP A 1190 16.75 14.34 49.17
CA TRP A 1190 15.61 15.22 49.57
C TRP A 1190 15.26 16.53 48.79
N LEU A 1191 13.97 16.79 48.44
CA LEU A 1191 12.97 17.57 49.26
C LEU A 1191 11.55 17.85 48.67
N ILE A 1192 10.54 17.57 49.50
CA ILE A 1192 9.06 17.77 49.41
C ILE A 1192 8.55 19.24 49.29
N LEU A 1193 7.42 19.50 48.58
CA LEU A 1193 6.12 20.14 49.02
C LEU A 1193 5.39 21.17 48.09
N MET A 1194 4.16 20.87 47.61
CA MET A 1194 2.87 21.61 47.84
C MET A 1194 1.79 21.36 46.75
N ALA A 1195 0.50 21.62 47.07
CA ALA A 1195 -0.66 21.37 46.18
C ALA A 1195 -1.79 22.47 46.30
N PRO A 1196 -3.11 22.23 46.03
CA PRO A 1196 -3.80 22.81 44.87
C PRO A 1196 -5.05 23.67 45.19
N LEU A 1197 -5.78 24.22 44.19
CA LEU A 1197 -7.04 24.97 44.42
C LEU A 1197 -8.14 24.98 43.31
N LEU A 1198 -9.10 24.07 43.51
CA LEU A 1198 -10.58 24.27 43.47
C LEU A 1198 -11.44 24.20 42.18
N TRP A 1199 -12.55 23.46 42.39
CA TRP A 1199 -13.68 23.13 41.53
C TRP A 1199 -14.92 23.99 41.81
N LEU A 1200 -15.79 24.26 40.81
CA LEU A 1200 -17.23 24.49 41.05
C LEU A 1200 -18.17 24.39 39.82
N ARG A 1201 -19.02 23.34 39.84
CA ARG A 1201 -20.18 23.03 38.97
C ARG A 1201 -21.12 24.19 38.60
N ASN A 1202 -21.80 24.08 37.44
CA ASN A 1202 -23.19 23.53 37.34
C ASN A 1202 -23.77 23.39 35.91
N LYS A 1203 -24.59 22.34 35.72
CA LYS A 1203 -25.30 21.96 34.48
C LYS A 1203 -26.82 22.18 34.66
N ALA A 1204 -27.52 22.93 33.79
CA ALA A 1204 -29.01 22.99 33.75
C ALA A 1204 -29.65 23.69 32.52
N LEU A 1205 -29.89 22.91 31.44
CA LEU A 1205 -31.10 22.84 30.59
C LEU A 1205 -31.89 24.08 30.06
N PHE A 1206 -32.31 23.90 28.78
CA PHE A 1206 -33.54 24.36 28.10
C PHE A 1206 -33.62 25.69 27.29
N LYS A 1207 -33.58 25.49 25.95
CA LYS A 1207 -34.54 25.98 24.92
C LYS A 1207 -34.48 27.44 24.37
N ASN A 1208 -34.21 27.49 23.05
CA ASN A 1208 -35.07 28.03 21.98
C ASN A 1208 -34.76 29.43 21.36
N LYS A 1209 -34.47 29.39 20.04
CA LYS A 1209 -34.73 30.39 18.98
C LYS A 1209 -33.98 31.74 18.89
N ASN A 1210 -33.28 31.86 17.75
CA ASN A 1210 -33.24 32.98 16.79
C ASN A 1210 -33.04 34.41 17.33
N ASN A 1211 -31.90 35.02 16.96
CA ASN A 1211 -31.84 35.97 15.82
C ASN A 1211 -30.48 36.69 15.79
N LYS A 1212 -29.72 36.54 14.71
CA LYS A 1212 -29.71 37.58 13.68
C LYS A 1212 -29.23 37.09 12.32
#